data_AF-A0A151E6Q9-F1
#
_entry.id   AF-A0A151E6Q9-F1
#
_cell.length_a   1.000
_cell.length_b   1.000
_cell.length_c   1.000
_cell.angle_alpha   90.00
_cell.angle_beta   90.00
_cell.angle_gamma   90.00
#
_symmetry.space_group_name_H-M   'P 1'
#
loop_
_entity.id
_entity.type
_entity.pdbx_description
1 polymer ?
#
loop_
_entity_poly.entity_id
_entity_poly.type
_entity_poly.pdbx_seq_one_letter_code
_entity_poly.pdbx_strand_id
1 'polypeptide(L)'
;MKRHYTSVVILTVVLLSPVSIANNYRQDMANNVVDSSTKTTIYVDDSNIQGPWNGSYEYPYQFINDGIRHATDGDTVYVFNGLYLETVRINKSIYIRGQDQDYTIIDGQNYGSVVTITSDAVYIRRFTIRNSGGCKGDAGITVLANTTIITECALYRTRVGILIQNKSGITITSSRFHTNGFGIVFSSSAFVTIDNSIFYHNGIGVYACETQLITISNSYTDTNGIGFLFERSKNIHISASAARDNDDNEGGMFFVDCRYIDIINCYIVHNGFGINVVNSSTCYIEQCNFSLNTHFACKLKEALSSIIIKNCIFTHNLHFGLYVQNSAFTISWSNIYKNENYGLFAKSSVIDARYNWWGFRNGPAYIGLARADRGTWSPHDITYIPWLTFRMPDIGPNWDLDKTFKKPSYSSPWPEHIIFPDPDGDGDGVPDWWEIKWGYNPTVWDDHQYLDPDNDALNNIEECYMDHYGSDPFKKDLFLEFDWTKSIIADATNKPPAKEITQMVDAFARHNITLHVDTGELGGGEELPAYSYVSYAEIIDLYWDYFLHNDLNNPRQHIFHYGIICDYSEGPGFAVIGWNHLNSFIIGSHFLAERYPRYSREWVTMTSSMHELGHTLGLLVTKFNGIDNNLAMKPIYKEFWIYSRYKSMLNYLYTFTMMDFSDGSRGVGDYNDWGNLDFSFFKNTSFSYPA
;
A
#
# COMPACT_ATOMS: atom_id res chain seq x y z
N MET A 1 -55.54 -6.01 31.39
CA MET A 1 -54.70 -5.12 32.21
C MET A 1 -53.26 -5.60 32.08
N LYS A 2 -52.31 -4.68 31.81
CA LYS A 2 -50.90 -4.83 31.38
C LYS A 2 -50.69 -4.51 29.88
N ARG A 3 -50.55 -3.20 29.65
CA ARG A 3 -50.07 -2.55 28.41
C ARG A 3 -48.54 -2.65 28.40
N HIS A 4 -47.97 -3.15 27.30
CA HIS A 4 -46.57 -2.90 26.96
C HIS A 4 -46.53 -1.72 25.99
N TYR A 5 -45.81 -0.67 26.40
CA TYR A 5 -45.58 0.54 25.61
C TYR A 5 -44.51 0.24 24.57
N THR A 6 -44.87 0.35 23.30
CA THR A 6 -43.95 0.45 22.17
C THR A 6 -43.42 1.89 22.13
N SER A 7 -42.19 2.11 22.60
CA SER A 7 -41.50 3.39 22.41
C SER A 7 -40.88 3.39 21.02
N VAL A 8 -41.53 4.10 20.09
CA VAL A 8 -40.94 4.48 18.80
C VAL A 8 -39.95 5.61 19.08
N VAL A 9 -38.66 5.29 19.09
CA VAL A 9 -37.58 6.29 19.09
C VAL A 9 -37.45 6.79 17.66
N ILE A 10 -38.02 7.97 17.38
CA ILE A 10 -37.73 8.72 16.16
C ILE A 10 -36.36 9.35 16.38
N LEU A 11 -35.32 8.71 15.84
CA LEU A 11 -33.97 9.26 15.79
C LEU A 11 -33.94 10.32 14.67
N THR A 12 -34.27 11.56 14.98
CA THR A 12 -33.94 12.70 14.11
C THR A 12 -32.43 12.89 14.12
N VAL A 13 -31.73 12.24 13.19
CA VAL A 13 -30.34 12.56 12.85
C VAL A 13 -30.39 13.89 12.11
N VAL A 14 -30.01 14.97 12.79
CA VAL A 14 -29.66 16.22 12.12
C VAL A 14 -28.31 15.97 11.46
N LEU A 15 -28.32 15.52 10.21
CA LEU A 15 -27.15 15.50 9.32
C LEU A 15 -26.77 16.95 9.03
N LEU A 16 -25.96 17.57 9.89
CA LEU A 16 -25.13 18.68 9.45
C LEU A 16 -23.99 18.05 8.64
N SER A 17 -24.10 18.11 7.31
CA SER A 17 -23.02 17.66 6.44
C SER A 17 -21.75 18.46 6.76
N PRO A 18 -20.54 17.87 6.72
CA PRO A 18 -19.27 18.60 6.85
C PRO A 18 -19.16 19.77 5.86
N VAL A 19 -19.84 19.68 4.71
CA VAL A 19 -19.98 20.72 3.69
C VAL A 19 -20.60 22.01 4.25
N SER A 20 -21.55 21.90 5.20
CA SER A 20 -22.21 23.04 5.84
C SER A 20 -21.29 23.82 6.79
N ILE A 21 -20.37 23.13 7.46
CA ILE A 21 -19.37 23.74 8.35
C ILE A 21 -18.24 24.36 7.52
N ALA A 22 -17.81 23.70 6.44
CA ALA A 22 -16.83 24.25 5.50
C ALA A 22 -17.36 25.50 4.76
N ASN A 23 -18.65 25.53 4.42
CA ASN A 23 -19.28 26.71 3.81
C ASN A 23 -19.45 27.89 4.78
N ASN A 24 -19.72 27.63 6.06
CA ASN A 24 -19.79 28.68 7.08
C ASN A 24 -18.39 29.29 7.35
N TYR A 25 -17.32 28.49 7.33
CA TYR A 25 -15.94 28.99 7.41
C TYR A 25 -15.53 29.82 6.16
N ARG A 26 -15.98 29.42 4.96
CA ARG A 26 -15.79 30.22 3.73
C ARG A 26 -16.51 31.57 3.79
N GLN A 27 -17.66 31.66 4.44
CA GLN A 27 -18.40 32.91 4.62
C GLN A 27 -17.77 33.83 5.68
N ASP A 28 -17.22 33.28 6.76
CA ASP A 28 -16.57 34.08 7.81
C ASP A 28 -15.20 34.62 7.40
N MET A 29 -14.45 33.94 6.51
CA MET A 29 -13.23 34.49 5.89
C MET A 29 -13.51 35.61 4.88
N ALA A 30 -14.73 35.72 4.35
CA ALA A 30 -15.09 36.78 3.41
C ALA A 30 -15.39 38.13 4.11
N ASN A 31 -15.58 38.14 5.42
CA ASN A 31 -16.16 39.28 6.14
C ASN A 31 -15.28 39.93 7.21
N ASN A 32 -13.98 39.63 7.28
CA ASN A 32 -13.10 40.38 8.17
C ASN A 32 -11.75 40.76 7.54
N VAL A 33 -11.46 42.06 7.67
CA VAL A 33 -10.20 42.79 7.46
C VAL A 33 -9.96 43.37 6.07
N VAL A 34 -10.28 44.66 5.98
CA VAL A 34 -9.55 45.64 5.17
C VAL A 34 -8.12 45.71 5.70
N ASP A 35 -7.15 45.22 4.93
CA ASP A 35 -5.78 45.73 4.96
C ASP A 35 -5.33 46.00 3.52
N SER A 36 -4.85 47.21 3.29
CA SER A 36 -4.52 47.73 1.96
C SER A 36 -3.03 47.54 1.66
N SER A 37 -2.48 46.35 1.90
CA SER A 37 -1.24 45.97 1.24
C SER A 37 -1.56 45.67 -0.23
N THR A 38 -0.92 46.39 -1.15
CA THR A 38 -1.01 46.06 -2.57
C THR A 38 -0.42 44.67 -2.75
N LYS A 39 -1.26 43.65 -2.94
CA LYS A 39 -0.80 42.29 -3.24
C LYS A 39 0.10 42.32 -4.47
N THR A 40 1.37 41.99 -4.28
CA THR A 40 2.38 41.97 -5.34
C THR A 40 2.66 40.54 -5.79
N THR A 41 3.12 40.41 -7.04
CA THR A 41 3.65 39.15 -7.55
C THR A 41 5.16 39.27 -7.66
N ILE A 42 5.87 38.32 -7.04
CA ILE A 42 7.31 38.19 -7.06
C ILE A 42 7.65 36.99 -7.95
N TYR A 43 8.50 37.21 -8.95
CA TYR A 43 8.85 36.20 -9.94
C TYR A 43 10.17 35.50 -9.59
N VAL A 44 10.22 34.18 -9.82
CA VAL A 44 11.38 33.32 -9.60
C VAL A 44 11.63 32.46 -10.85
N ASP A 45 12.88 32.41 -11.33
CA ASP A 45 13.30 31.69 -12.55
C ASP A 45 14.73 31.15 -12.35
N ASP A 46 14.92 29.83 -12.37
CA ASP A 46 16.23 29.19 -12.18
C ASP A 46 17.23 29.56 -13.30
N SER A 47 16.71 29.96 -14.46
CA SER A 47 17.51 30.37 -15.63
C SER A 47 18.11 31.77 -15.50
N ASN A 48 17.65 32.62 -14.56
CA ASN A 48 18.23 33.93 -14.31
C ASN A 48 19.54 33.85 -13.50
N ILE A 49 20.57 33.24 -14.06
CA ILE A 49 21.84 32.95 -13.37
C ILE A 49 22.75 34.18 -13.20
N GLN A 50 22.49 35.29 -13.92
CA GLN A 50 23.37 36.48 -13.94
C GLN A 50 22.75 37.71 -13.24
N GLY A 51 21.45 37.68 -12.97
CA GLY A 51 20.72 38.82 -12.45
C GLY A 51 20.58 39.97 -13.46
N PRO A 52 20.15 41.16 -13.00
CA PRO A 52 19.82 41.49 -11.62
C PRO A 52 18.63 40.68 -11.08
N TRP A 53 18.53 40.59 -9.75
CA TRP A 53 17.49 39.83 -9.05
C TRP A 53 16.68 40.79 -8.19
N ASN A 54 15.57 41.30 -8.72
CA ASN A 54 14.69 42.21 -7.99
C ASN A 54 13.25 41.68 -7.86
N GLY A 55 12.97 40.49 -8.39
CA GLY A 55 11.67 39.83 -8.30
C GLY A 55 10.61 40.37 -9.26
N SER A 56 10.97 41.28 -10.18
CA SER A 56 10.11 41.66 -11.31
C SER A 56 10.09 40.57 -12.39
N TYR A 57 9.16 40.68 -13.33
CA TYR A 57 9.06 39.74 -14.44
C TYR A 57 10.32 39.73 -15.31
N GLU A 58 10.92 40.89 -15.57
CA GLU A 58 12.15 41.03 -16.36
C GLU A 58 13.41 40.59 -15.61
N TYR A 59 13.38 40.62 -14.28
CA TYR A 59 14.53 40.36 -13.41
C TYR A 59 14.12 39.49 -12.20
N PRO A 60 13.65 38.26 -12.44
CA PRO A 60 13.15 37.34 -11.41
C PRO A 60 14.28 36.94 -10.46
N TYR A 61 13.96 36.51 -9.23
CA TYR A 61 14.96 35.87 -8.37
C TYR A 61 15.35 34.50 -8.93
N GLN A 62 16.59 34.06 -8.69
CA GLN A 62 17.00 32.72 -9.12
C GLN A 62 16.40 31.60 -8.25
N PHE A 63 16.35 31.82 -6.93
CA PHE A 63 15.91 30.83 -5.94
C PHE A 63 14.53 31.15 -5.38
N ILE A 64 13.75 30.11 -5.06
CA ILE A 64 12.42 30.22 -4.47
C ILE A 64 12.50 30.89 -3.09
N ASN A 65 13.48 30.50 -2.27
CA ASN A 65 13.68 31.12 -0.97
C ASN A 65 13.95 32.64 -1.05
N ASP A 66 14.60 33.13 -2.10
CA ASP A 66 14.78 34.57 -2.31
C ASP A 66 13.45 35.27 -2.62
N GLY A 67 12.58 34.64 -3.41
CA GLY A 67 11.22 35.12 -3.65
C GLY A 67 10.40 35.20 -2.36
N ILE A 68 10.42 34.14 -1.55
CA ILE A 68 9.73 34.10 -0.25
C ILE A 68 10.31 35.15 0.71
N ARG A 69 11.64 35.32 0.75
CA ARG A 69 12.28 36.31 1.63
C ARG A 69 11.77 37.73 1.38
N HIS A 70 11.49 38.08 0.13
CA HIS A 70 11.01 39.41 -0.25
C HIS A 70 9.48 39.55 -0.29
N ALA A 71 8.73 38.46 -0.15
CA ALA A 71 7.29 38.50 -0.01
C ALA A 71 6.84 39.08 1.34
N THR A 72 5.62 39.58 1.40
CA THR A 72 4.85 39.90 2.61
C THR A 72 3.56 39.09 2.61
N ASP A 73 2.86 39.05 3.75
CA ASP A 73 1.62 38.29 3.86
C ASP A 73 0.59 38.76 2.80
N GLY A 74 0.00 37.80 2.08
CA GLY A 74 -0.93 38.02 0.99
C GLY A 74 -0.30 38.14 -0.40
N ASP A 75 1.03 38.22 -0.52
CA ASP A 75 1.73 38.25 -1.81
C ASP A 75 1.70 36.90 -2.53
N THR A 76 2.02 36.93 -3.82
CA THR A 76 2.23 35.75 -4.66
C THR A 76 3.69 35.60 -5.04
N VAL A 77 4.27 34.42 -4.81
CA VAL A 77 5.55 33.99 -5.38
C VAL A 77 5.24 33.10 -6.59
N TYR A 78 5.50 33.60 -7.80
CA TYR A 78 5.31 32.89 -9.05
C TYR A 78 6.65 32.30 -9.53
N VAL A 79 6.69 31.00 -9.75
CA VAL A 79 7.91 30.25 -10.08
C VAL A 79 7.78 29.69 -11.50
N PHE A 80 8.72 30.04 -12.39
CA PHE A 80 8.74 29.54 -13.77
C PHE A 80 9.11 28.04 -13.82
N ASN A 81 8.93 27.41 -14.97
CA ASN A 81 9.39 26.04 -15.19
C ASN A 81 10.92 25.97 -15.06
N GLY A 82 11.42 24.97 -14.35
CA GLY A 82 12.83 24.88 -13.98
C GLY A 82 13.09 23.78 -12.95
N LEU A 83 14.37 23.52 -12.70
CA LEU A 83 14.86 22.61 -11.66
C LEU A 83 15.48 23.41 -10.52
N TYR A 84 14.77 23.45 -9.40
CA TYR A 84 15.17 24.17 -8.20
C TYR A 84 15.81 23.18 -7.21
N LEU A 85 17.14 23.15 -7.19
CA LEU A 85 17.95 22.35 -6.25
C LEU A 85 18.04 23.08 -4.90
N GLU A 86 16.98 23.03 -4.10
CA GLU A 86 16.92 23.69 -2.80
C GLU A 86 15.88 23.05 -1.86
N THR A 87 16.02 23.30 -0.57
CA THR A 87 14.95 23.08 0.42
C THR A 87 14.25 24.41 0.73
N VAL A 88 12.93 24.44 0.69
CA VAL A 88 12.13 25.68 0.73
C VAL A 88 11.42 25.83 2.08
N ARG A 89 11.58 27.00 2.72
CA ARG A 89 10.86 27.32 3.96
C ARG A 89 9.84 28.43 3.77
N ILE A 90 8.56 28.09 3.88
CA ILE A 90 7.45 29.03 3.76
C ILE A 90 7.01 29.47 5.16
N ASN A 91 7.44 30.66 5.56
CA ASN A 91 7.20 31.23 6.88
C ASN A 91 6.31 32.50 6.87
N LYS A 92 5.58 32.70 5.77
CA LYS A 92 4.65 33.82 5.55
C LYS A 92 3.34 33.29 4.97
N SER A 93 2.26 34.02 5.18
CA SER A 93 0.91 33.66 4.70
C SER A 93 0.77 34.07 3.23
N ILE A 94 1.33 33.27 2.31
CA ILE A 94 1.48 33.63 0.89
C ILE A 94 0.88 32.60 -0.07
N TYR A 95 0.71 33.02 -1.32
CA TYR A 95 0.44 32.14 -2.45
C TYR A 95 1.75 31.79 -3.14
N ILE A 96 2.14 30.52 -3.19
CA ILE A 96 3.29 30.06 -3.96
C ILE A 96 2.79 29.16 -5.09
N ARG A 97 3.17 29.51 -6.33
CA ARG A 97 2.61 28.86 -7.52
C ARG A 97 3.69 28.63 -8.57
N GLY A 98 3.88 27.38 -8.94
CA GLY A 98 4.63 27.01 -10.14
C GLY A 98 3.83 27.25 -11.41
N GLN A 99 4.56 27.46 -12.50
CA GLN A 99 4.01 27.66 -13.84
C GLN A 99 3.25 26.41 -14.28
N ASP A 100 3.85 25.23 -14.10
CA ASP A 100 3.31 23.93 -14.49
C ASP A 100 3.66 22.82 -13.48
N GLN A 101 2.73 21.90 -13.22
CA GLN A 101 2.89 20.83 -12.23
C GLN A 101 4.05 19.88 -12.56
N ASP A 102 4.26 19.55 -13.84
CA ASP A 102 5.24 18.54 -14.26
C ASP A 102 6.62 19.15 -14.59
N TYR A 103 6.71 20.49 -14.70
CA TYR A 103 7.94 21.17 -15.15
C TYR A 103 8.49 22.23 -14.17
N THR A 104 7.78 22.56 -13.09
CA THR A 104 8.33 23.34 -11.97
C THR A 104 8.72 22.38 -10.85
N ILE A 105 10.00 22.03 -10.77
CA ILE A 105 10.52 20.94 -9.91
C ILE A 105 11.31 21.51 -8.74
N ILE A 106 10.93 21.18 -7.50
CA ILE A 106 11.74 21.38 -6.30
C ILE A 106 12.36 20.04 -5.92
N ASP A 107 13.68 19.97 -5.91
CA ASP A 107 14.45 18.75 -5.68
C ASP A 107 15.24 18.88 -4.37
N GLY A 108 14.94 18.03 -3.39
CA GLY A 108 15.59 18.03 -2.08
C GLY A 108 16.95 17.36 -2.04
N GLN A 109 17.41 16.78 -3.16
CA GLN A 109 18.73 16.14 -3.28
C GLN A 109 18.99 15.07 -2.22
N ASN A 110 17.96 14.28 -1.89
CA ASN A 110 17.97 13.24 -0.86
C ASN A 110 18.30 13.77 0.55
N TYR A 111 17.98 15.04 0.85
CA TYR A 111 18.29 15.67 2.13
C TYR A 111 17.08 16.33 2.79
N GLY A 112 16.73 15.87 4.00
CA GLY A 112 15.73 16.50 4.85
C GLY A 112 14.34 16.59 4.20
N SER A 113 13.51 17.49 4.73
CA SER A 113 12.24 17.83 4.09
C SER A 113 12.43 18.86 2.97
N VAL A 114 11.83 18.61 1.81
CA VAL A 114 11.99 19.47 0.62
C VAL A 114 11.29 20.81 0.80
N VAL A 115 10.07 20.82 1.32
CA VAL A 115 9.31 22.03 1.66
C VAL A 115 8.86 21.98 3.11
N THR A 116 9.07 23.07 3.86
CA THR A 116 8.57 23.21 5.23
C THR A 116 7.65 24.44 5.33
N ILE A 117 6.40 24.21 5.74
CA ILE A 117 5.38 25.26 5.91
C ILE A 117 5.22 25.57 7.41
N THR A 118 5.53 26.80 7.82
CA THR A 118 5.45 27.22 9.23
C THR A 118 4.48 28.38 9.49
N SER A 119 3.82 28.91 8.46
CA SER A 119 2.79 29.95 8.60
C SER A 119 1.44 29.42 8.16
N ASP A 120 0.39 29.86 8.86
CA ASP A 120 -1.00 29.58 8.50
C ASP A 120 -1.36 30.23 7.15
N ALA A 121 -2.49 29.83 6.56
CA ALA A 121 -3.04 30.41 5.32
C ALA A 121 -2.08 30.38 4.11
N VAL A 122 -1.21 29.37 4.03
CA VAL A 122 -0.35 29.13 2.87
C VAL A 122 -1.11 28.37 1.77
N TYR A 123 -0.94 28.83 0.54
CA TYR A 123 -1.46 28.18 -0.66
C TYR A 123 -0.31 27.77 -1.58
N ILE A 124 -0.06 26.47 -1.72
CA ILE A 124 0.97 25.91 -2.62
C ILE A 124 0.31 25.18 -3.80
N ARG A 125 0.78 25.48 -5.02
CA ARG A 125 0.18 24.93 -6.23
C ARG A 125 1.18 24.69 -7.37
N ARG A 126 0.99 23.60 -8.13
CA ARG A 126 1.70 23.30 -9.39
C ARG A 126 3.20 23.15 -9.22
N PHE A 127 3.59 22.23 -8.34
CA PHE A 127 4.98 21.82 -8.19
C PHE A 127 5.10 20.31 -8.31
N THR A 128 6.20 19.87 -8.89
CA THR A 128 6.78 18.56 -8.59
C THR A 128 7.74 18.73 -7.42
N ILE A 129 7.63 17.89 -6.40
CA ILE A 129 8.47 17.92 -5.20
C ILE A 129 9.03 16.51 -5.01
N ARG A 130 10.35 16.36 -5.01
CA ARG A 130 10.99 15.04 -5.01
C ARG A 130 12.31 14.96 -4.26
N ASN A 131 12.76 13.73 -4.04
CA ASN A 131 14.06 13.40 -3.45
C ASN A 131 14.23 14.03 -2.06
N SER A 132 13.30 13.72 -1.15
CA SER A 132 13.51 14.04 0.28
C SER A 132 14.62 13.17 0.85
N GLY A 133 15.09 13.48 2.06
CA GLY A 133 15.84 12.49 2.85
C GLY A 133 14.99 11.26 3.18
N GLY A 134 15.67 10.18 3.60
CA GLY A 134 15.05 8.91 3.95
C GLY A 134 14.71 8.76 5.43
N CYS A 135 15.10 9.70 6.30
CA CYS A 135 14.88 9.58 7.74
C CYS A 135 13.40 9.77 8.08
N LYS A 136 12.91 9.14 9.16
CA LYS A 136 11.51 9.16 9.61
C LYS A 136 10.83 10.55 9.69
N GLY A 137 11.59 11.63 9.88
CA GLY A 137 11.07 13.01 9.94
C GLY A 137 11.03 13.73 8.60
N ASP A 138 11.62 13.16 7.55
CA ASP A 138 11.79 13.78 6.25
C ASP A 138 10.52 13.62 5.40
N ALA A 139 10.21 14.63 4.61
CA ALA A 139 9.05 14.63 3.75
C ALA A 139 9.23 15.47 2.49
N GLY A 140 8.40 15.24 1.46
CA GLY A 140 8.23 16.21 0.37
C GLY A 140 7.73 17.55 0.92
N ILE A 141 6.69 17.52 1.73
CA ILE A 141 6.19 18.70 2.45
C ILE A 141 5.96 18.37 3.92
N THR A 142 6.62 19.08 4.83
CA THR A 142 6.27 19.08 6.26
C THR A 142 5.40 20.29 6.58
N VAL A 143 4.21 20.05 7.14
CA VAL A 143 3.26 21.09 7.52
C VAL A 143 3.26 21.28 9.03
N LEU A 144 3.82 22.42 9.45
CA LEU A 144 3.88 22.85 10.86
C LEU A 144 2.88 23.97 11.16
N ALA A 145 1.95 24.24 10.25
CA ALA A 145 0.94 25.29 10.34
C ALA A 145 -0.49 24.75 10.16
N ASN A 146 -1.49 25.52 10.61
CA ASN A 146 -2.90 25.25 10.33
C ASN A 146 -3.28 25.83 8.97
N THR A 147 -4.51 25.57 8.53
CA THR A 147 -5.14 26.27 7.40
C THR A 147 -4.27 26.34 6.14
N THR A 148 -3.74 25.20 5.70
CA THR A 148 -2.88 25.10 4.52
C THR A 148 -3.63 24.42 3.37
N ILE A 149 -3.46 24.95 2.16
CA ILE A 149 -4.00 24.37 0.93
C ILE A 149 -2.85 23.95 0.02
N ILE A 150 -2.82 22.67 -0.33
CA ILE A 150 -1.85 22.05 -1.24
C ILE A 150 -2.63 21.52 -2.43
N THR A 151 -2.34 21.98 -3.64
CA THR A 151 -3.14 21.58 -4.80
C THR A 151 -2.35 21.44 -6.09
N GLU A 152 -2.75 20.53 -6.98
CA GLU A 152 -2.05 20.29 -8.26
C GLU A 152 -0.55 20.05 -8.06
N CYS A 153 -0.15 19.29 -7.03
CA CYS A 153 1.25 18.95 -6.77
C CYS A 153 1.52 17.48 -7.07
N ALA A 154 2.75 17.16 -7.51
CA ALA A 154 3.23 15.79 -7.66
C ALA A 154 4.36 15.55 -6.65
N LEU A 155 4.22 14.52 -5.81
CA LEU A 155 5.18 14.20 -4.75
C LEU A 155 5.66 12.76 -4.90
N TYR A 156 6.97 12.59 -5.11
CA TYR A 156 7.55 11.28 -5.33
C TYR A 156 9.01 11.16 -4.88
N ARG A 157 9.45 9.92 -4.64
CA ARG A 157 10.76 9.62 -4.03
C ARG A 157 10.93 10.40 -2.73
N THR A 158 9.96 10.25 -1.84
CA THR A 158 10.04 10.81 -0.50
C THR A 158 9.71 9.75 0.54
N ARG A 159 10.28 9.89 1.73
CA ARG A 159 9.92 9.06 2.89
C ARG A 159 8.42 9.19 3.18
N VAL A 160 7.99 10.43 3.32
CA VAL A 160 6.58 10.83 3.40
C VAL A 160 6.31 11.89 2.33
N GLY A 161 5.23 11.80 1.55
CA GLY A 161 4.85 12.86 0.61
C GLY A 161 4.50 14.13 1.36
N ILE A 162 3.46 14.08 2.19
CA ILE A 162 3.08 15.18 3.10
C ILE A 162 3.00 14.67 4.54
N LEU A 163 3.76 15.30 5.44
CA LEU A 163 3.75 15.00 6.88
C LEU A 163 3.02 16.11 7.66
N ILE A 164 1.93 15.74 8.35
CA ILE A 164 1.10 16.64 9.15
C ILE A 164 0.91 16.07 10.56
N GLN A 165 1.28 16.85 11.57
CA GLN A 165 1.15 16.43 12.97
C GLN A 165 0.60 17.56 13.84
N ASN A 166 -0.44 17.26 14.62
CA ASN A 166 -1.10 18.20 15.52
C ASN A 166 -1.54 19.50 14.81
N LYS A 167 -2.19 19.37 13.64
CA LYS A 167 -2.68 20.52 12.85
C LYS A 167 -4.14 20.37 12.44
N SER A 168 -4.72 21.47 11.98
CA SER A 168 -6.12 21.56 11.60
C SER A 168 -6.35 22.36 10.34
N GLY A 169 -7.40 22.01 9.59
CA GLY A 169 -7.86 22.77 8.43
C GLY A 169 -6.97 22.58 7.21
N ILE A 170 -6.51 21.35 6.98
CA ILE A 170 -5.63 21.04 5.84
C ILE A 170 -6.47 20.55 4.67
N THR A 171 -6.24 21.13 3.49
CA THR A 171 -6.91 20.76 2.24
C THR A 171 -5.88 20.37 1.20
N ILE A 172 -5.97 19.14 0.69
CA ILE A 172 -5.10 18.58 -0.34
C ILE A 172 -5.97 18.22 -1.53
N THR A 173 -5.75 18.81 -2.70
CA THR A 173 -6.60 18.53 -3.86
C THR A 173 -5.87 18.34 -5.18
N SER A 174 -6.43 17.56 -6.10
CA SER A 174 -5.88 17.40 -7.46
C SER A 174 -4.40 17.04 -7.51
N SER A 175 -3.91 16.30 -6.52
CA SER A 175 -2.48 16.03 -6.32
C SER A 175 -2.15 14.55 -6.54
N ARG A 176 -0.90 14.27 -6.91
CA ARG A 176 -0.39 12.93 -7.22
C ARG A 176 0.70 12.56 -6.20
N PHE A 177 0.61 11.37 -5.63
CA PHE A 177 1.57 10.82 -4.67
C PHE A 177 2.02 9.46 -5.14
N HIS A 178 3.31 9.29 -5.45
CA HIS A 178 3.80 7.98 -5.86
C HIS A 178 5.24 7.70 -5.50
N THR A 179 5.61 6.42 -5.46
CA THR A 179 6.99 6.02 -5.17
C THR A 179 7.45 6.67 -3.86
N ASN A 180 6.65 6.54 -2.80
CA ASN A 180 6.95 7.03 -1.46
C ASN A 180 6.79 5.90 -0.42
N GLY A 181 7.37 6.06 0.76
CA GLY A 181 7.02 5.20 1.90
C GLY A 181 5.56 5.44 2.29
N PHE A 182 5.23 6.69 2.58
CA PHE A 182 3.86 7.14 2.81
C PHE A 182 3.48 8.26 1.83
N GLY A 183 2.30 8.21 1.23
CA GLY A 183 1.80 9.34 0.41
C GLY A 183 1.48 10.54 1.29
N ILE A 184 0.62 10.37 2.29
CA ILE A 184 0.32 11.38 3.32
C ILE A 184 0.23 10.74 4.69
N VAL A 185 0.78 11.42 5.71
CA VAL A 185 0.63 11.07 7.12
C VAL A 185 -0.09 12.18 7.87
N PHE A 186 -1.18 11.83 8.56
CA PHE A 186 -1.87 12.66 9.54
C PHE A 186 -1.78 12.03 10.93
N SER A 187 -1.21 12.77 11.88
CA SER A 187 -1.13 12.34 13.28
C SER A 187 -1.79 13.37 14.18
N SER A 188 -2.73 12.91 15.01
CA SER A 188 -3.41 13.72 16.02
C SER A 188 -3.99 15.04 15.46
N SER A 189 -4.54 14.99 14.25
CA SER A 189 -4.96 16.16 13.48
C SER A 189 -6.49 16.23 13.32
N ALA A 190 -7.02 17.34 12.78
CA ALA A 190 -8.46 17.51 12.59
C ALA A 190 -8.82 18.30 11.33
N PHE A 191 -10.06 18.16 10.84
CA PHE A 191 -10.57 18.92 9.69
C PHE A 191 -9.68 18.79 8.46
N VAL A 192 -9.55 17.54 7.99
CA VAL A 192 -8.71 17.16 6.86
C VAL A 192 -9.61 16.91 5.65
N THR A 193 -9.28 17.53 4.52
CA THR A 193 -9.94 17.29 3.24
C THR A 193 -8.93 16.82 2.20
N ILE A 194 -9.19 15.66 1.60
CA ILE A 194 -8.50 15.16 0.41
C ILE A 194 -9.52 15.06 -0.71
N ASP A 195 -9.27 15.70 -1.84
CA ASP A 195 -10.19 15.63 -2.98
C ASP A 195 -9.46 15.45 -4.30
N ASN A 196 -10.03 14.66 -5.22
CA ASN A 196 -9.51 14.48 -6.57
C ASN A 196 -8.02 14.09 -6.62
N SER A 197 -7.53 13.33 -5.64
CA SER A 197 -6.10 13.03 -5.49
C SER A 197 -5.81 11.55 -5.73
N ILE A 198 -4.61 11.25 -6.21
CA ILE A 198 -4.24 9.92 -6.70
C ILE A 198 -2.97 9.45 -5.98
N PHE A 199 -3.02 8.23 -5.46
CA PHE A 199 -1.95 7.57 -4.70
C PHE A 199 -1.59 6.24 -5.37
N TYR A 200 -0.34 6.05 -5.78
CA TYR A 200 0.09 4.81 -6.43
C TYR A 200 1.56 4.49 -6.20
N HIS A 201 1.94 3.21 -6.16
CA HIS A 201 3.33 2.81 -5.83
C HIS A 201 3.87 3.40 -4.51
N ASN A 202 3.00 3.61 -3.53
CA ASN A 202 3.42 3.94 -2.16
C ASN A 202 3.36 2.69 -1.29
N GLY A 203 4.15 2.64 -0.22
CA GLY A 203 3.93 1.64 0.82
C GLY A 203 2.54 1.79 1.43
N ILE A 204 2.24 2.99 1.92
CA ILE A 204 0.88 3.38 2.35
C ILE A 204 0.45 4.68 1.66
N GLY A 205 -0.70 4.70 0.99
CA GLY A 205 -1.21 5.88 0.29
C GLY A 205 -1.58 7.02 1.25
N VAL A 206 -2.53 6.78 2.15
CA VAL A 206 -2.88 7.72 3.23
C VAL A 206 -2.87 6.99 4.56
N TYR A 207 -2.05 7.48 5.49
CA TYR A 207 -2.05 7.02 6.89
C TYR A 207 -2.59 8.11 7.80
N ALA A 208 -3.64 7.81 8.56
CA ALA A 208 -4.22 8.71 9.55
C ALA A 208 -4.38 8.04 10.91
N CYS A 209 -3.63 8.53 11.89
CA CYS A 209 -3.62 8.05 13.26
C CYS A 209 -4.19 9.12 14.19
N GLU A 210 -5.13 8.73 15.07
CA GLU A 210 -5.74 9.61 16.08
C GLU A 210 -6.31 10.92 15.50
N THR A 211 -6.76 10.86 14.24
CA THR A 211 -7.21 12.02 13.47
C THR A 211 -8.74 12.02 13.39
N GLN A 212 -9.34 13.20 13.32
CA GLN A 212 -10.80 13.34 13.30
C GLN A 212 -11.33 14.27 12.21
N LEU A 213 -12.58 14.07 11.81
CA LEU A 213 -13.26 14.90 10.82
C LEU A 213 -12.49 14.88 9.49
N ILE A 214 -12.37 13.68 8.93
CA ILE A 214 -11.62 13.39 7.72
C ILE A 214 -12.63 13.24 6.57
N THR A 215 -12.44 14.01 5.51
CA THR A 215 -13.23 13.91 4.27
C THR A 215 -12.32 13.54 3.11
N ILE A 216 -12.59 12.43 2.45
CA ILE A 216 -11.92 12.01 1.23
C ILE A 216 -12.97 11.85 0.13
N SER A 217 -12.79 12.56 -0.98
CA SER A 217 -13.70 12.46 -2.13
C SER A 217 -12.95 12.35 -3.45
N ASN A 218 -13.56 11.70 -4.43
CA ASN A 218 -13.05 11.61 -5.81
C ASN A 218 -11.59 11.13 -5.91
N SER A 219 -11.11 10.36 -4.94
CA SER A 219 -9.69 10.03 -4.80
C SER A 219 -9.42 8.55 -5.05
N TYR A 220 -8.21 8.24 -5.53
CA TYR A 220 -7.85 6.92 -6.04
C TYR A 220 -6.60 6.40 -5.34
N THR A 221 -6.64 5.15 -4.89
CA THR A 221 -5.47 4.38 -4.48
C THR A 221 -5.31 3.21 -5.42
N ASP A 222 -4.12 3.08 -6.01
CA ASP A 222 -3.80 2.08 -7.04
C ASP A 222 -2.39 1.50 -6.86
N THR A 223 -2.20 0.18 -6.80
CA THR A 223 -0.85 -0.42 -6.68
C THR A 223 -0.03 0.14 -5.51
N ASN A 224 -0.67 0.37 -4.37
CA ASN A 224 0.02 0.60 -3.09
C ASN A 224 0.07 -0.70 -2.29
N GLY A 225 0.87 -0.75 -1.22
CA GLY A 225 0.73 -1.80 -0.21
C GLY A 225 -0.65 -1.68 0.46
N ILE A 226 -0.85 -0.58 1.17
CA ILE A 226 -2.17 -0.18 1.69
C ILE A 226 -2.64 1.13 1.04
N GLY A 227 -3.85 1.14 0.49
CA GLY A 227 -4.44 2.36 -0.06
C GLY A 227 -4.69 3.41 1.03
N PHE A 228 -5.59 3.11 1.96
CA PHE A 228 -5.93 3.97 3.10
C PHE A 228 -5.83 3.19 4.42
N LEU A 229 -5.03 3.68 5.36
CA LEU A 229 -4.91 3.14 6.72
C LEU A 229 -5.38 4.18 7.74
N PHE A 230 -6.42 3.84 8.48
CA PHE A 230 -6.93 4.64 9.59
C PHE A 230 -6.78 3.88 10.91
N GLU A 231 -6.14 4.53 11.88
CA GLU A 231 -6.00 4.00 13.23
C GLU A 231 -6.52 4.99 14.27
N ARG A 232 -7.31 4.49 15.24
CA ARG A 232 -7.82 5.27 16.38
C ARG A 232 -8.49 6.60 15.96
N SER A 233 -9.00 6.64 14.75
CA SER A 233 -9.52 7.85 14.07
C SER A 233 -11.05 7.86 14.04
N LYS A 234 -11.66 9.03 13.90
CA LYS A 234 -13.14 9.17 13.99
C LYS A 234 -13.75 10.19 13.04
N ASN A 235 -15.03 10.00 12.69
CA ASN A 235 -15.75 10.84 11.73
C ASN A 235 -15.02 10.87 10.38
N ILE A 236 -14.91 9.68 9.78
CA ILE A 236 -14.22 9.45 8.53
C ILE A 236 -15.29 9.31 7.45
N HIS A 237 -15.23 10.15 6.43
CA HIS A 237 -16.15 10.12 5.30
C HIS A 237 -15.38 9.96 4.00
N ILE A 238 -15.57 8.83 3.33
CA ILE A 238 -14.98 8.51 2.02
C ILE A 238 -16.10 8.37 1.01
N SER A 239 -16.06 9.15 -0.06
CA SER A 239 -17.09 9.10 -1.10
C SER A 239 -16.56 9.20 -2.52
N ALA A 240 -17.28 8.59 -3.48
CA ALA A 240 -16.95 8.65 -4.90
C ALA A 240 -15.47 8.33 -5.21
N SER A 241 -14.88 7.41 -4.45
CA SER A 241 -13.43 7.13 -4.45
C SER A 241 -13.19 5.67 -4.83
N ALA A 242 -11.95 5.35 -5.22
CA ALA A 242 -11.56 3.98 -5.58
C ALA A 242 -10.33 3.50 -4.82
N ALA A 243 -10.36 2.23 -4.41
CA ALA A 243 -9.19 1.47 -4.01
C ALA A 243 -9.09 0.26 -4.92
N ARG A 244 -8.04 0.19 -5.75
CA ARG A 244 -7.88 -0.92 -6.68
C ARG A 244 -6.46 -1.38 -6.89
N ASP A 245 -6.31 -2.63 -7.32
CA ASP A 245 -5.01 -3.21 -7.69
C ASP A 245 -3.92 -2.95 -6.64
N ASN A 246 -4.29 -2.79 -5.36
CA ASN A 246 -3.35 -2.69 -4.25
C ASN A 246 -2.94 -4.11 -3.83
N ASP A 247 -1.93 -4.21 -2.98
CA ASP A 247 -1.25 -5.46 -2.67
C ASP A 247 -2.19 -6.63 -2.32
N ASP A 248 -1.79 -7.83 -2.78
CA ASP A 248 -2.57 -9.06 -2.73
C ASP A 248 -2.69 -9.61 -1.30
N ASN A 249 -1.70 -9.35 -0.44
CA ASN A 249 -1.68 -9.78 0.96
C ASN A 249 -2.09 -8.65 1.93
N GLU A 250 -2.01 -7.39 1.51
CA GLU A 250 -2.56 -6.20 2.17
C GLU A 250 -3.82 -5.67 1.47
N GLY A 251 -4.00 -4.36 1.18
CA GLY A 251 -5.12 -3.97 0.34
C GLY A 251 -5.63 -2.53 0.39
N GLY A 252 -6.95 -2.39 0.25
CA GLY A 252 -7.63 -1.15 -0.06
C GLY A 252 -7.77 -0.22 1.15
N MET A 253 -8.80 -0.42 1.97
CA MET A 253 -9.16 0.52 3.05
C MET A 253 -9.25 -0.16 4.41
N PHE A 254 -8.37 0.24 5.33
CA PHE A 254 -8.16 -0.39 6.62
C PHE A 254 -8.57 0.57 7.74
N PHE A 255 -9.35 0.05 8.70
CA PHE A 255 -9.88 0.79 9.83
C PHE A 255 -9.68 0.01 11.11
N VAL A 256 -8.78 0.48 11.96
CA VAL A 256 -8.41 -0.15 13.23
C VAL A 256 -8.76 0.80 14.37
N ASP A 257 -9.58 0.33 15.31
CA ASP A 257 -10.04 1.13 16.46
C ASP A 257 -10.75 2.44 16.08
N CYS A 258 -11.44 2.44 14.93
CA CYS A 258 -12.09 3.62 14.37
C CYS A 258 -13.59 3.72 14.73
N ARG A 259 -14.14 4.93 14.63
CA ARG A 259 -15.59 5.18 14.87
C ARG A 259 -16.20 6.19 13.90
N TYR A 260 -17.47 6.01 13.57
CA TYR A 260 -18.20 6.90 12.64
C TYR A 260 -17.52 6.93 11.27
N ILE A 261 -17.63 5.80 10.56
CA ILE A 261 -17.00 5.56 9.27
C ILE A 261 -18.10 5.49 8.21
N ASP A 262 -18.06 6.39 7.23
CA ASP A 262 -18.96 6.40 6.09
C ASP A 262 -18.16 6.12 4.82
N ILE A 263 -18.54 5.07 4.08
CA ILE A 263 -17.92 4.69 2.80
C ILE A 263 -19.04 4.59 1.77
N ILE A 264 -19.12 5.59 0.89
CA ILE A 264 -20.30 5.79 0.06
C ILE A 264 -19.89 5.86 -1.41
N ASN A 265 -20.60 5.13 -2.28
CA ASN A 265 -20.45 5.27 -3.72
C ASN A 265 -19.01 4.99 -4.20
N CYS A 266 -18.33 3.98 -3.63
CA CYS A 266 -16.92 3.69 -3.89
C CYS A 266 -16.68 2.40 -4.67
N TYR A 267 -15.58 2.34 -5.41
CA TYR A 267 -15.07 1.13 -6.05
C TYR A 267 -13.95 0.49 -5.21
N ILE A 268 -14.12 -0.77 -4.85
CA ILE A 268 -13.14 -1.57 -4.11
C ILE A 268 -12.86 -2.81 -4.96
N VAL A 269 -11.85 -2.70 -5.82
CA VAL A 269 -11.64 -3.63 -6.92
C VAL A 269 -10.27 -4.25 -6.85
N HIS A 270 -10.18 -5.57 -6.78
CA HIS A 270 -8.90 -6.26 -6.93
C HIS A 270 -7.82 -5.83 -5.92
N ASN A 271 -8.17 -5.93 -4.63
CA ASN A 271 -7.21 -5.80 -3.54
C ASN A 271 -7.13 -7.15 -2.81
N GLY A 272 -6.06 -7.39 -2.06
CA GLY A 272 -6.01 -8.47 -1.06
C GLY A 272 -7.22 -8.41 -0.13
N PHE A 273 -7.27 -7.33 0.63
CA PHE A 273 -8.35 -6.95 1.50
C PHE A 273 -9.00 -5.68 0.93
N GLY A 274 -10.23 -5.78 0.44
CA GLY A 274 -10.94 -4.62 -0.08
C GLY A 274 -11.22 -3.58 1.02
N ILE A 275 -11.97 -3.98 2.04
CA ILE A 275 -12.16 -3.22 3.29
C ILE A 275 -11.85 -4.14 4.47
N ASN A 276 -11.05 -3.66 5.42
CA ASN A 276 -10.73 -4.38 6.66
C ASN A 276 -11.10 -3.52 7.87
N VAL A 277 -12.14 -3.92 8.60
CA VAL A 277 -12.64 -3.23 9.80
C VAL A 277 -12.35 -4.07 11.03
N VAL A 278 -11.50 -3.56 11.91
CA VAL A 278 -11.05 -4.24 13.14
C VAL A 278 -11.37 -3.39 14.36
N ASN A 279 -12.03 -3.99 15.35
CA ASN A 279 -12.39 -3.36 16.63
C ASN A 279 -13.03 -1.95 16.49
N SER A 280 -13.81 -1.76 15.44
CA SER A 280 -14.39 -0.48 15.05
C SER A 280 -15.92 -0.51 15.14
N SER A 281 -16.55 0.66 15.21
CA SER A 281 -18.01 0.77 15.42
C SER A 281 -18.64 1.93 14.65
N THR A 282 -19.95 1.86 14.45
CA THR A 282 -20.72 2.87 13.69
C THR A 282 -20.13 3.04 12.28
N CYS A 283 -20.28 2.00 11.46
CA CYS A 283 -19.78 1.95 10.09
C CYS A 283 -20.95 1.84 9.11
N TYR A 284 -21.01 2.74 8.14
CA TYR A 284 -22.04 2.80 7.11
C TYR A 284 -21.40 2.67 5.73
N ILE A 285 -21.66 1.54 5.06
CA ILE A 285 -21.16 1.26 3.72
C ILE A 285 -22.35 1.23 2.76
N GLU A 286 -22.40 2.16 1.81
CA GLU A 286 -23.52 2.29 0.88
C GLU A 286 -23.08 2.46 -0.58
N GLN A 287 -23.81 1.87 -1.52
CA GLN A 287 -23.60 2.07 -2.96
C GLN A 287 -22.18 1.73 -3.43
N CYS A 288 -21.52 0.77 -2.79
CA CYS A 288 -20.16 0.38 -3.14
C CYS A 288 -20.11 -0.87 -4.03
N ASN A 289 -19.06 -0.99 -4.83
CA ASN A 289 -18.77 -2.18 -5.63
C ASN A 289 -17.51 -2.88 -5.10
N PHE A 290 -17.65 -4.15 -4.76
CA PHE A 290 -16.60 -5.06 -4.33
C PHE A 290 -16.44 -6.16 -5.37
N SER A 291 -15.38 -6.08 -6.17
CA SER A 291 -15.15 -7.08 -7.21
C SER A 291 -13.70 -7.48 -7.35
N LEU A 292 -13.45 -8.75 -7.69
CA LEU A 292 -12.12 -9.30 -7.95
C LEU A 292 -11.17 -9.23 -6.74
N ASN A 293 -11.62 -8.87 -5.54
CA ASN A 293 -10.75 -8.89 -4.37
C ASN A 293 -10.35 -10.33 -4.05
N THR A 294 -9.10 -10.54 -3.67
CA THR A 294 -8.47 -11.87 -3.73
C THR A 294 -8.68 -12.65 -2.44
N HIS A 295 -8.38 -12.05 -1.29
CA HIS A 295 -8.58 -12.65 0.02
C HIS A 295 -9.96 -12.30 0.61
N PHE A 296 -10.22 -11.02 0.84
CA PHE A 296 -11.45 -10.57 1.51
C PHE A 296 -11.96 -9.27 0.91
N ALA A 297 -13.09 -9.30 0.21
CA ALA A 297 -13.68 -8.07 -0.31
C ALA A 297 -14.11 -7.12 0.82
N CYS A 298 -14.71 -7.65 1.87
CA CYS A 298 -14.98 -6.92 3.11
C CYS A 298 -14.82 -7.84 4.32
N LYS A 299 -13.89 -7.49 5.21
CA LYS A 299 -13.59 -8.19 6.45
C LYS A 299 -14.05 -7.37 7.65
N LEU A 300 -14.84 -7.99 8.53
CA LEU A 300 -15.27 -7.42 9.80
C LEU A 300 -14.79 -8.31 10.94
N LYS A 301 -13.97 -7.77 11.84
CA LYS A 301 -13.45 -8.48 13.01
C LYS A 301 -13.69 -7.64 14.27
N GLU A 302 -14.32 -8.26 15.28
CA GLU A 302 -14.58 -7.62 16.59
C GLU A 302 -15.39 -6.32 16.47
N ALA A 303 -16.26 -6.26 15.47
CA ALA A 303 -17.00 -5.06 15.11
C ALA A 303 -18.46 -5.24 15.56
N LEU A 304 -18.73 -4.87 16.81
CA LEU A 304 -19.91 -5.33 17.56
C LEU A 304 -21.11 -4.38 17.56
N SER A 305 -20.98 -3.16 17.02
CA SER A 305 -22.07 -2.18 17.08
C SER A 305 -22.22 -1.31 15.82
N SER A 306 -23.48 -1.20 15.39
CA SER A 306 -23.94 -0.22 14.39
C SER A 306 -23.23 -0.30 13.04
N ILE A 307 -23.04 -1.52 12.50
CA ILE A 307 -22.54 -1.70 11.13
C ILE A 307 -23.71 -1.96 10.18
N ILE A 308 -23.81 -1.15 9.13
CA ILE A 308 -24.84 -1.23 8.11
C ILE A 308 -24.18 -1.22 6.74
N ILE A 309 -24.50 -2.23 5.94
CA ILE A 309 -24.09 -2.35 4.54
C ILE A 309 -25.36 -2.35 3.68
N LYS A 310 -25.44 -1.48 2.67
CA LYS A 310 -26.65 -1.35 1.86
C LYS A 310 -26.35 -1.01 0.40
N ASN A 311 -27.20 -1.45 -0.53
CA ASN A 311 -27.11 -1.07 -1.94
C ASN A 311 -25.74 -1.40 -2.58
N CYS A 312 -25.06 -2.44 -2.08
CA CYS A 312 -23.71 -2.80 -2.51
C CYS A 312 -23.72 -3.98 -3.49
N ILE A 313 -22.63 -4.11 -4.26
CA ILE A 313 -22.38 -5.24 -5.17
C ILE A 313 -21.14 -5.99 -4.66
N PHE A 314 -21.27 -7.29 -4.42
CA PHE A 314 -20.16 -8.21 -4.11
C PHE A 314 -20.12 -9.29 -5.18
N THR A 315 -19.12 -9.25 -6.07
CA THR A 315 -19.09 -10.17 -7.22
C THR A 315 -17.70 -10.55 -7.71
N HIS A 316 -17.52 -11.81 -8.12
CA HIS A 316 -16.25 -12.33 -8.65
C HIS A 316 -15.04 -12.14 -7.70
N ASN A 317 -15.27 -12.05 -6.39
CA ASN A 317 -14.16 -12.09 -5.43
C ASN A 317 -13.66 -13.55 -5.31
N LEU A 318 -12.35 -13.75 -5.25
CA LEU A 318 -11.72 -15.06 -5.41
C LEU A 318 -11.90 -15.93 -4.16
N HIS A 319 -11.62 -15.38 -2.98
CA HIS A 319 -11.95 -16.03 -1.74
C HIS A 319 -13.30 -15.52 -1.19
N PHE A 320 -13.30 -14.52 -0.32
CA PHE A 320 -14.51 -14.16 0.41
C PHE A 320 -15.08 -12.81 -0.06
N GLY A 321 -16.39 -12.77 -0.37
CA GLY A 321 -17.12 -11.52 -0.51
C GLY A 321 -17.19 -10.78 0.83
N LEU A 322 -17.78 -11.43 1.83
CA LEU A 322 -17.81 -10.96 3.21
C LEU A 322 -17.22 -12.02 4.14
N TYR A 323 -16.23 -11.64 4.95
CA TYR A 323 -15.68 -12.47 6.03
C TYR A 323 -15.89 -11.80 7.38
N VAL A 324 -16.56 -12.48 8.29
CA VAL A 324 -17.08 -11.87 9.52
C VAL A 324 -16.69 -12.72 10.73
N GLN A 325 -16.08 -12.12 11.73
CA GLN A 325 -15.68 -12.79 12.96
C GLN A 325 -16.00 -11.94 14.19
N ASN A 326 -16.65 -12.54 15.19
CA ASN A 326 -16.98 -11.88 16.46
C ASN A 326 -17.64 -10.50 16.26
N SER A 327 -18.56 -10.38 15.30
CA SER A 327 -19.11 -9.10 14.86
C SER A 327 -20.64 -9.15 14.75
N ALA A 328 -21.27 -7.98 14.71
CA ALA A 328 -22.71 -7.84 14.47
C ALA A 328 -23.00 -6.74 13.45
N PHE A 329 -23.76 -7.06 12.40
CA PHE A 329 -24.09 -6.10 11.34
C PHE A 329 -25.37 -6.46 10.57
N THR A 330 -25.87 -5.47 9.84
CA THR A 330 -26.97 -5.63 8.89
C THR A 330 -26.45 -5.42 7.48
N ILE A 331 -26.81 -6.32 6.57
CA ILE A 331 -26.66 -6.14 5.12
C ILE A 331 -28.00 -6.31 4.43
N SER A 332 -28.38 -5.35 3.60
CA SER A 332 -29.65 -5.41 2.87
C SER A 332 -29.56 -4.75 1.50
N TRP A 333 -30.52 -5.06 0.64
CA TRP A 333 -30.65 -4.43 -0.69
C TRP A 333 -29.38 -4.52 -1.53
N SER A 334 -28.63 -5.61 -1.38
CA SER A 334 -27.34 -5.81 -2.03
C SER A 334 -27.34 -7.04 -2.95
N ASN A 335 -26.47 -7.03 -3.95
CA ASN A 335 -26.24 -8.15 -4.87
C ASN A 335 -24.96 -8.88 -4.44
N ILE A 336 -25.08 -10.14 -4.03
CA ILE A 336 -23.97 -11.01 -3.61
C ILE A 336 -23.98 -12.23 -4.53
N TYR A 337 -23.08 -12.29 -5.51
CA TYR A 337 -23.13 -13.35 -6.51
C TYR A 337 -21.79 -13.60 -7.21
N LYS A 338 -21.53 -14.86 -7.55
CA LYS A 338 -20.33 -15.33 -8.24
C LYS A 338 -19.04 -15.07 -7.45
N ASN A 339 -19.11 -15.11 -6.11
CA ASN A 339 -17.90 -15.14 -5.30
C ASN A 339 -17.44 -16.60 -5.20
N GLU A 340 -16.16 -16.87 -5.43
CA GLU A 340 -15.69 -18.23 -5.69
C GLU A 340 -15.68 -19.09 -4.40
N ASN A 341 -15.11 -18.59 -3.29
CA ASN A 341 -15.32 -19.23 -1.99
C ASN A 341 -16.72 -18.88 -1.43
N TYR A 342 -16.88 -17.84 -0.62
CA TYR A 342 -18.17 -17.51 -0.01
C TYR A 342 -18.62 -16.11 -0.36
N GLY A 343 -19.93 -15.94 -0.58
CA GLY A 343 -20.55 -14.61 -0.59
C GLY A 343 -20.59 -14.03 0.83
N LEU A 344 -20.96 -14.85 1.82
CA LEU A 344 -20.93 -14.49 3.24
C LEU A 344 -20.39 -15.66 4.10
N PHE A 345 -19.21 -15.48 4.65
CA PHE A 345 -18.61 -16.39 5.62
C PHE A 345 -18.58 -15.75 7.03
N ALA A 346 -19.08 -16.46 8.04
CA ALA A 346 -19.22 -15.92 9.39
C ALA A 346 -18.75 -16.89 10.48
N LYS A 347 -18.13 -16.36 11.54
CA LYS A 347 -17.73 -17.07 12.76
C LYS A 347 -18.21 -16.28 13.98
N SER A 348 -18.97 -16.93 14.86
CA SER A 348 -19.41 -16.35 16.14
C SER A 348 -19.99 -14.93 15.98
N SER A 349 -20.91 -14.73 15.04
CA SER A 349 -21.38 -13.40 14.61
C SER A 349 -22.89 -13.39 14.40
N VAL A 350 -23.53 -12.24 14.69
CA VAL A 350 -24.98 -12.05 14.55
C VAL A 350 -25.26 -11.14 13.37
N ILE A 351 -26.01 -11.63 12.37
CA ILE A 351 -26.12 -10.98 11.07
C ILE A 351 -27.59 -10.96 10.60
N ASP A 352 -28.09 -9.76 10.28
CA ASP A 352 -29.32 -9.62 9.49
C ASP A 352 -28.95 -9.43 8.02
N ALA A 353 -29.15 -10.48 7.21
CA ALA A 353 -28.82 -10.52 5.80
C ALA A 353 -30.07 -10.64 4.91
N ARG A 354 -31.22 -10.13 5.38
CA ARG A 354 -32.48 -10.09 4.64
C ARG A 354 -32.43 -9.09 3.48
N TYR A 355 -33.27 -9.33 2.48
CA TYR A 355 -33.47 -8.48 1.31
C TYR A 355 -32.23 -8.34 0.43
N ASN A 356 -31.40 -9.38 0.33
CA ASN A 356 -30.28 -9.45 -0.60
C ASN A 356 -30.56 -10.47 -1.72
N TRP A 357 -29.95 -10.26 -2.89
CA TRP A 357 -29.94 -11.24 -3.98
C TRP A 357 -28.64 -12.06 -3.96
N TRP A 358 -28.76 -13.38 -3.97
CA TRP A 358 -27.65 -14.32 -3.75
C TRP A 358 -27.18 -15.04 -5.04
N GLY A 359 -27.39 -14.42 -6.20
CA GLY A 359 -27.11 -15.04 -7.51
C GLY A 359 -28.21 -15.97 -8.02
N PHE A 360 -29.17 -16.37 -7.18
CA PHE A 360 -30.26 -17.28 -7.57
C PHE A 360 -31.56 -17.02 -6.78
N ARG A 361 -32.70 -17.37 -7.39
CA ARG A 361 -34.04 -17.10 -6.82
C ARG A 361 -34.34 -17.86 -5.51
N ASN A 362 -33.63 -18.96 -5.26
CA ASN A 362 -33.81 -19.79 -4.06
C ASN A 362 -32.95 -19.32 -2.87
N GLY A 363 -32.25 -18.18 -2.99
CA GLY A 363 -31.43 -17.65 -1.92
C GLY A 363 -30.02 -18.25 -1.88
N PRO A 364 -29.27 -18.05 -0.78
CA PRO A 364 -27.89 -18.52 -0.66
C PRO A 364 -27.81 -20.04 -0.72
N ALA A 365 -26.67 -20.54 -1.18
CA ALA A 365 -26.36 -21.96 -1.17
C ALA A 365 -25.80 -22.41 0.19
N TYR A 366 -26.05 -23.67 0.53
CA TYR A 366 -25.38 -24.35 1.65
C TYR A 366 -23.99 -24.86 1.27
N ILE A 367 -23.84 -25.36 0.03
CA ILE A 367 -22.61 -25.91 -0.52
C ILE A 367 -22.21 -25.17 -1.80
N GLY A 368 -20.91 -25.18 -2.13
CA GLY A 368 -20.35 -24.49 -3.30
C GLY A 368 -20.60 -25.16 -4.65
N LEU A 369 -21.60 -26.05 -4.72
CA LEU A 369 -21.98 -26.79 -5.94
C LEU A 369 -23.25 -26.24 -6.61
N ALA A 370 -23.95 -25.30 -5.96
CA ALA A 370 -25.15 -24.68 -6.51
C ALA A 370 -24.80 -23.40 -7.30
N ARG A 371 -25.77 -22.92 -8.09
CA ARG A 371 -25.63 -21.65 -8.86
C ARG A 371 -25.64 -20.39 -7.98
N ALA A 372 -26.10 -20.50 -6.74
CA ALA A 372 -26.18 -19.39 -5.80
C ALA A 372 -24.87 -19.26 -5.02
N ASP A 373 -24.58 -18.05 -4.54
CA ASP A 373 -23.45 -17.83 -3.65
C ASP A 373 -23.64 -18.51 -2.30
N ARG A 374 -22.53 -18.98 -1.72
CA ARG A 374 -22.54 -19.61 -0.40
C ARG A 374 -22.74 -18.58 0.71
N GLY A 375 -23.62 -18.93 1.64
CA GLY A 375 -23.77 -18.26 2.94
C GLY A 375 -23.43 -19.23 4.08
N THR A 376 -22.94 -18.70 5.20
CA THR A 376 -22.83 -19.48 6.45
C THR A 376 -24.21 -19.69 7.07
N TRP A 377 -24.53 -20.93 7.45
CA TRP A 377 -25.83 -21.28 8.00
C TRP A 377 -25.74 -21.45 9.51
N SER A 378 -26.08 -20.39 10.25
CA SER A 378 -26.43 -20.45 11.67
C SER A 378 -27.83 -19.85 11.83
N PRO A 379 -28.91 -20.67 11.90
CA PRO A 379 -30.29 -20.16 11.88
C PRO A 379 -30.67 -19.34 13.12
N HIS A 380 -29.90 -19.42 14.20
CA HIS A 380 -30.09 -18.58 15.39
C HIS A 380 -29.40 -17.21 15.26
N ASP A 381 -28.26 -17.16 14.56
CA ASP A 381 -27.41 -15.97 14.55
C ASP A 381 -27.48 -15.22 13.21
N ILE A 382 -27.87 -15.88 12.12
CA ILE A 382 -27.86 -15.33 10.76
C ILE A 382 -29.23 -15.48 10.11
N THR A 383 -29.86 -14.36 9.79
CA THR A 383 -31.17 -14.33 9.14
C THR A 383 -31.06 -13.95 7.67
N TYR A 384 -31.44 -14.87 6.77
CA TYR A 384 -31.47 -14.61 5.33
C TYR A 384 -32.87 -14.34 4.78
N ILE A 385 -33.93 -14.75 5.49
CA ILE A 385 -35.32 -14.73 4.97
C ILE A 385 -36.06 -13.46 5.44
N PRO A 386 -36.71 -12.73 4.52
CA PRO A 386 -36.80 -12.99 3.08
C PRO A 386 -35.53 -12.54 2.33
N TRP A 387 -35.12 -13.30 1.31
CA TRP A 387 -34.13 -12.86 0.31
C TRP A 387 -34.85 -12.42 -0.98
N LEU A 388 -34.13 -11.77 -1.89
CA LEU A 388 -34.67 -11.32 -3.17
C LEU A 388 -34.61 -12.43 -4.23
N THR A 389 -35.65 -12.51 -5.06
CA THR A 389 -35.76 -13.51 -6.13
C THR A 389 -35.20 -13.05 -7.48
N PHE A 390 -34.82 -11.77 -7.59
CA PHE A 390 -34.21 -11.15 -8.77
C PHE A 390 -33.02 -10.28 -8.37
N ARG A 391 -32.09 -10.10 -9.30
CA ARG A 391 -30.96 -9.19 -9.15
C ARG A 391 -31.46 -7.76 -9.08
N MET A 392 -30.98 -6.99 -8.10
CA MET A 392 -31.35 -5.57 -8.01
C MET A 392 -30.70 -4.76 -9.13
N PRO A 393 -31.48 -3.98 -9.89
CA PRO A 393 -30.94 -2.96 -10.79
C PRO A 393 -30.51 -1.72 -10.00
N ASP A 394 -29.69 -0.87 -10.61
CA ASP A 394 -29.40 0.50 -10.15
C ASP A 394 -28.85 0.60 -8.71
N ILE A 395 -28.03 -0.37 -8.31
CA ILE A 395 -27.24 -0.35 -7.07
C ILE A 395 -25.73 -0.36 -7.39
N GLY A 396 -24.90 -0.18 -6.36
CA GLY A 396 -23.47 0.05 -6.53
C GLY A 396 -23.17 1.51 -6.91
N PRO A 397 -21.93 1.80 -7.35
CA PRO A 397 -21.54 3.15 -7.65
C PRO A 397 -22.29 3.72 -8.85
N ASN A 398 -22.56 5.02 -8.83
CA ASN A 398 -23.29 5.76 -9.87
C ASN A 398 -22.39 6.57 -10.82
N TRP A 399 -21.10 6.27 -10.82
CA TRP A 399 -20.08 6.88 -11.67
C TRP A 399 -19.20 5.77 -12.25
N ASP A 400 -18.51 6.04 -13.37
CA ASP A 400 -17.70 5.03 -14.04
C ASP A 400 -16.25 5.05 -13.54
N LEU A 401 -15.75 3.90 -13.09
CA LEU A 401 -14.33 3.72 -12.78
C LEU A 401 -13.50 3.87 -14.06
N ASP A 402 -12.51 4.77 -14.07
CA ASP A 402 -11.55 4.87 -15.16
C ASP A 402 -10.76 3.58 -15.29
N LYS A 403 -11.10 2.77 -16.30
CA LYS A 403 -10.46 1.47 -16.58
C LYS A 403 -9.05 1.59 -17.13
N THR A 404 -8.67 2.77 -17.64
CA THR A 404 -7.37 2.96 -18.28
C THR A 404 -6.31 3.39 -17.29
N PHE A 405 -6.71 4.07 -16.21
CA PHE A 405 -5.87 4.72 -15.22
C PHE A 405 -4.45 4.92 -15.70
N LYS A 406 -4.29 5.95 -16.55
CA LYS A 406 -3.00 6.26 -17.11
C LYS A 406 -2.11 6.79 -15.99
N LYS A 407 -1.34 5.89 -15.38
CA LYS A 407 -0.21 6.23 -14.53
C LYS A 407 0.73 7.07 -15.40
N PRO A 408 1.04 8.32 -15.03
CA PRO A 408 2.00 9.09 -15.79
C PRO A 408 3.32 8.32 -15.84
N SER A 409 3.91 8.19 -17.03
CA SER A 409 5.23 7.58 -17.19
C SER A 409 6.27 8.61 -16.73
N TYR A 410 7.02 8.29 -15.70
CA TYR A 410 8.17 9.11 -15.29
C TYR A 410 9.43 8.44 -15.81
N SER A 411 10.43 9.25 -16.20
CA SER A 411 11.80 8.76 -16.34
C SER A 411 12.16 7.98 -15.08
N SER A 412 12.91 6.88 -15.21
CA SER A 412 13.32 6.04 -14.09
C SER A 412 13.63 6.93 -12.89
N PRO A 413 12.97 6.73 -11.73
CA PRO A 413 13.22 7.54 -10.54
C PRO A 413 14.68 7.45 -10.06
N TRP A 414 15.51 6.61 -10.67
CA TRP A 414 16.89 6.34 -10.32
C TRP A 414 17.84 7.03 -11.32
N PRO A 415 18.31 8.25 -11.02
CA PRO A 415 19.27 8.96 -11.85
C PRO A 415 20.74 8.53 -11.61
N GLU A 416 21.02 7.69 -10.61
CA GLU A 416 22.39 7.28 -10.27
C GLU A 416 22.58 5.79 -10.50
N HIS A 417 23.43 5.47 -11.47
CA HIS A 417 23.86 4.11 -11.80
C HIS A 417 24.84 3.61 -10.75
N ILE A 418 24.91 2.30 -10.52
CA ILE A 418 26.06 1.71 -9.80
C ILE A 418 27.32 2.09 -10.59
N ILE A 419 28.24 2.81 -9.96
CA ILE A 419 29.48 3.25 -10.59
C ILE A 419 30.63 2.45 -10.00
N PHE A 420 31.38 1.79 -10.87
CA PHE A 420 32.60 1.09 -10.49
C PHE A 420 33.81 2.03 -10.59
N PRO A 421 34.73 2.01 -9.61
CA PRO A 421 35.94 2.84 -9.65
C PRO A 421 37.05 2.24 -10.54
N ASP A 422 36.90 0.98 -10.94
CA ASP A 422 37.86 0.25 -11.75
C ASP A 422 37.84 0.70 -13.22
N PRO A 423 38.92 0.45 -14.00
CA PRO A 423 38.93 0.78 -15.42
C PRO A 423 37.83 0.08 -16.22
N ASP A 424 37.18 0.86 -17.08
CA ASP A 424 36.18 0.46 -18.08
C ASP A 424 36.68 1.03 -19.42
N GLY A 425 37.16 0.13 -20.29
CA GLY A 425 37.93 0.43 -21.49
C GLY A 425 37.10 0.97 -22.64
N ASP A 426 35.81 0.65 -22.71
CA ASP A 426 34.88 1.10 -23.74
C ASP A 426 33.72 1.95 -23.23
N GLY A 427 33.59 2.12 -21.91
CA GLY A 427 32.68 3.04 -21.26
C GLY A 427 31.24 2.52 -21.20
N ASP A 428 31.03 1.21 -21.17
CA ASP A 428 29.71 0.59 -21.16
C ASP A 428 29.11 0.39 -19.76
N GLY A 429 29.88 0.68 -18.72
CA GLY A 429 29.44 0.75 -17.34
C GLY A 429 29.88 -0.41 -16.45
N VAL A 430 30.56 -1.43 -17.00
CA VAL A 430 31.13 -2.54 -16.22
C VAL A 430 32.67 -2.53 -16.31
N PRO A 431 33.42 -2.96 -15.26
CA PRO A 431 34.88 -2.99 -15.33
C PRO A 431 35.45 -4.07 -16.25
N ASP A 432 36.59 -3.76 -16.88
CA ASP A 432 37.34 -4.67 -17.77
C ASP A 432 37.57 -6.06 -17.16
N TRP A 433 37.82 -6.12 -15.85
CA TRP A 433 38.14 -7.37 -15.16
C TRP A 433 36.93 -8.31 -15.10
N TRP A 434 35.73 -7.75 -14.95
CA TRP A 434 34.49 -8.53 -14.84
C TRP A 434 34.10 -9.07 -16.21
N GLU A 435 34.25 -8.24 -17.24
CA GLU A 435 34.06 -8.68 -18.62
C GLU A 435 34.98 -9.85 -18.98
N ILE A 436 36.28 -9.74 -18.67
CA ILE A 436 37.24 -10.83 -18.90
C ILE A 436 36.84 -12.10 -18.13
N LYS A 437 36.36 -11.97 -16.90
CA LYS A 437 35.91 -13.11 -16.07
C LYS A 437 34.76 -13.86 -16.75
N TRP A 438 33.81 -13.15 -17.31
CA TRP A 438 32.58 -13.71 -17.89
C TRP A 438 32.60 -13.87 -19.41
N GLY A 439 33.70 -13.51 -20.07
CA GLY A 439 33.94 -13.75 -21.48
C GLY A 439 33.43 -12.65 -22.43
N TYR A 440 33.16 -11.46 -21.91
CA TYR A 440 32.94 -10.23 -22.68
C TYR A 440 34.29 -9.63 -23.12
N ASN A 441 34.26 -8.60 -23.98
CA ASN A 441 35.47 -7.99 -24.54
C ASN A 441 35.61 -6.54 -24.07
N PRO A 442 36.64 -6.21 -23.26
CA PRO A 442 36.78 -4.91 -22.57
C PRO A 442 37.15 -3.71 -23.46
N THR A 443 36.91 -3.84 -24.75
CA THR A 443 37.17 -2.81 -25.76
C THR A 443 36.04 -2.71 -26.79
N VAL A 444 34.93 -3.42 -26.56
CA VAL A 444 33.77 -3.50 -27.42
C VAL A 444 32.52 -3.37 -26.57
N TRP A 445 31.95 -2.16 -26.60
CA TRP A 445 30.74 -1.79 -25.89
C TRP A 445 29.63 -2.84 -25.99
N ASP A 446 29.14 -3.29 -24.85
CA ASP A 446 27.95 -4.13 -24.68
C ASP A 446 26.86 -3.37 -23.89
N ASP A 447 25.59 -3.71 -24.08
CA ASP A 447 24.48 -3.02 -23.39
C ASP A 447 24.26 -3.57 -21.97
N HIS A 448 25.31 -3.57 -21.14
CA HIS A 448 25.31 -4.22 -19.82
C HIS A 448 24.21 -3.73 -18.87
N GLN A 449 23.72 -2.50 -19.06
CA GLN A 449 22.59 -1.97 -18.31
C GLN A 449 21.27 -2.75 -18.56
N TYR A 450 21.10 -3.34 -19.74
CA TYR A 450 19.88 -4.05 -20.14
C TYR A 450 20.12 -5.52 -20.49
N LEU A 451 21.35 -6.01 -20.39
CA LEU A 451 21.70 -7.41 -20.53
C LEU A 451 21.44 -8.18 -19.24
N ASP A 452 20.55 -9.16 -19.32
CA ASP A 452 20.22 -10.17 -18.30
C ASP A 452 20.18 -11.53 -19.03
N PRO A 453 21.33 -12.24 -19.14
CA PRO A 453 21.44 -13.44 -19.96
C PRO A 453 20.63 -14.64 -19.45
N ASP A 454 20.39 -14.76 -18.14
CA ASP A 454 19.73 -15.92 -17.52
C ASP A 454 18.27 -15.68 -17.10
N ASN A 455 17.80 -14.44 -17.23
CA ASN A 455 16.45 -13.98 -16.96
C ASN A 455 16.02 -14.16 -15.50
N ASP A 456 16.87 -13.76 -14.57
CA ASP A 456 16.55 -13.60 -13.15
C ASP A 456 16.26 -12.14 -12.73
N ALA A 457 16.19 -11.24 -13.71
CA ALA A 457 15.96 -9.81 -13.54
C ALA A 457 17.13 -9.04 -12.90
N LEU A 458 18.31 -9.63 -12.79
CA LEU A 458 19.56 -8.92 -12.49
C LEU A 458 20.29 -8.64 -13.81
N ASN A 459 20.54 -7.36 -14.09
CA ASN A 459 21.36 -7.01 -15.25
C ASN A 459 22.85 -7.17 -14.94
N ASN A 460 23.70 -7.18 -15.96
CA ASN A 460 25.15 -7.34 -15.78
C ASN A 460 25.80 -6.31 -14.84
N ILE A 461 25.24 -5.09 -14.73
CA ILE A 461 25.71 -4.07 -13.77
C ILE A 461 25.43 -4.53 -12.33
N GLU A 462 24.23 -5.04 -12.06
CA GLU A 462 23.84 -5.58 -10.75
C GLU A 462 24.61 -6.87 -10.43
N GLU A 463 24.79 -7.75 -11.40
CA GLU A 463 25.63 -8.96 -11.30
C GLU A 463 27.09 -8.61 -10.96
N CYS A 464 27.66 -7.61 -11.62
CA CYS A 464 29.00 -7.12 -11.31
C CYS A 464 29.10 -6.53 -9.90
N TYR A 465 28.07 -5.79 -9.48
CA TYR A 465 27.99 -5.27 -8.11
C TYR A 465 27.95 -6.39 -7.06
N MET A 466 27.35 -7.54 -7.40
CA MET A 466 27.21 -8.69 -6.51
C MET A 466 28.30 -9.77 -6.71
N ASP A 467 29.29 -9.53 -7.58
CA ASP A 467 30.32 -10.51 -7.95
C ASP A 467 31.09 -11.06 -6.74
N HIS A 468 31.40 -10.21 -5.75
CA HIS A 468 32.12 -10.63 -4.53
C HIS A 468 31.28 -11.50 -3.60
N TYR A 469 29.96 -11.55 -3.80
CA TYR A 469 29.05 -12.48 -3.14
C TYR A 469 28.74 -13.73 -3.96
N GLY A 470 29.31 -13.84 -5.17
CA GLY A 470 29.23 -15.03 -6.00
C GLY A 470 28.09 -15.05 -7.00
N SER A 471 27.61 -13.87 -7.42
CA SER A 471 26.72 -13.72 -8.59
C SER A 471 27.33 -14.32 -9.86
N ASP A 472 26.50 -14.91 -10.71
CA ASP A 472 26.83 -15.52 -12.00
C ASP A 472 25.81 -15.07 -13.06
N PRO A 473 26.20 -14.20 -14.03
CA PRO A 473 25.28 -13.62 -15.02
C PRO A 473 24.70 -14.65 -16.00
N PHE A 474 25.08 -15.92 -15.91
CA PHE A 474 24.55 -17.01 -16.74
C PHE A 474 23.78 -18.06 -15.93
N LYS A 475 23.57 -17.85 -14.62
CA LYS A 475 22.86 -18.78 -13.76
C LYS A 475 22.06 -18.06 -12.66
N LYS A 476 20.75 -18.01 -12.88
CA LYS A 476 19.72 -17.47 -11.97
C LYS A 476 20.15 -17.40 -10.50
N ASP A 477 20.38 -16.18 -10.07
CA ASP A 477 20.62 -15.79 -8.71
C ASP A 477 19.38 -15.14 -8.11
N LEU A 478 19.25 -15.28 -6.79
CA LEU A 478 18.20 -14.65 -6.02
C LEU A 478 18.84 -14.20 -4.70
N PHE A 479 18.76 -12.92 -4.39
CA PHE A 479 19.29 -12.37 -3.15
C PHE A 479 18.16 -12.10 -2.16
N LEU A 480 18.29 -12.64 -0.96
CA LEU A 480 17.32 -12.49 0.12
C LEU A 480 18.02 -12.02 1.38
N GLU A 481 17.61 -10.89 1.92
CA GLU A 481 18.09 -10.39 3.20
C GLU A 481 17.06 -10.65 4.30
N PHE A 482 17.54 -11.11 5.46
CA PHE A 482 16.72 -11.16 6.66
C PHE A 482 17.24 -10.22 7.73
N ASP A 483 16.37 -9.31 8.15
CA ASP A 483 16.50 -8.62 9.43
C ASP A 483 15.57 -9.23 10.46
N TRP A 484 15.94 -9.13 11.73
CA TRP A 484 15.13 -9.69 12.80
C TRP A 484 15.12 -8.84 14.05
N THR A 485 13.95 -8.64 14.64
CA THR A 485 13.87 -7.92 15.92
C THR A 485 14.40 -8.76 17.06
N LYS A 486 15.06 -8.14 18.04
CA LYS A 486 15.39 -8.83 19.28
C LYS A 486 14.12 -9.39 19.91
N SER A 487 14.10 -10.71 20.13
CA SER A 487 12.95 -11.41 20.69
C SER A 487 12.65 -10.93 22.11
N ILE A 488 11.37 -10.67 22.38
CA ILE A 488 10.86 -10.39 23.74
C ILE A 488 10.53 -11.67 24.50
N ILE A 489 10.51 -12.81 23.80
CA ILE A 489 10.26 -14.12 24.39
C ILE A 489 11.56 -14.65 25.00
N ALA A 490 11.50 -15.00 26.28
CA ALA A 490 12.64 -15.49 27.04
C ALA A 490 13.25 -16.73 26.35
N ASP A 491 14.58 -16.74 26.25
CA ASP A 491 15.38 -17.80 25.65
C ASP A 491 15.07 -18.11 24.16
N ALA A 492 14.33 -17.23 23.48
CA ALA A 492 14.08 -17.31 22.04
C ALA A 492 14.87 -16.23 21.27
N THR A 493 15.07 -16.46 19.98
CA THR A 493 15.68 -15.50 19.05
C THR A 493 14.85 -15.43 17.77
N ASN A 494 14.72 -14.25 17.16
CA ASN A 494 14.15 -14.11 15.83
C ASN A 494 15.18 -14.31 14.72
N LYS A 495 16.47 -14.49 15.05
CA LYS A 495 17.50 -14.76 14.04
C LYS A 495 17.12 -16.02 13.24
N PRO A 496 17.05 -15.96 11.90
CA PRO A 496 16.68 -17.11 11.11
C PRO A 496 17.70 -18.24 11.29
N PRO A 497 17.24 -19.49 11.50
CA PRO A 497 18.12 -20.59 11.86
C PRO A 497 18.82 -21.18 10.63
N ALA A 498 20.15 -21.32 10.70
CA ALA A 498 21.00 -21.76 9.59
C ALA A 498 20.60 -23.11 8.97
N LYS A 499 20.07 -24.04 9.78
CA LYS A 499 19.62 -25.35 9.31
C LYS A 499 18.44 -25.24 8.33
N GLU A 500 17.42 -24.48 8.71
CA GLU A 500 16.24 -24.27 7.87
C GLU A 500 16.54 -23.32 6.69
N ILE A 501 17.46 -22.34 6.84
CA ILE A 501 18.00 -21.58 5.70
C ILE A 501 18.63 -22.52 4.67
N THR A 502 19.48 -23.46 5.10
CA THR A 502 20.11 -24.42 4.18
C THR A 502 19.06 -25.24 3.43
N GLN A 503 17.97 -25.63 4.09
CA GLN A 503 16.87 -26.37 3.45
C GLN A 503 16.12 -25.54 2.41
N MET A 504 15.94 -24.24 2.67
CA MET A 504 15.36 -23.30 1.72
C MET A 504 16.28 -23.15 0.49
N VAL A 505 17.58 -22.91 0.70
CA VAL A 505 18.59 -22.82 -0.36
C VAL A 505 18.62 -24.12 -1.19
N ASP A 506 18.61 -25.28 -0.54
CA ASP A 506 18.57 -26.59 -1.20
C ASP A 506 17.30 -26.76 -2.06
N ALA A 507 16.17 -26.13 -1.69
CA ALA A 507 14.94 -26.17 -2.47
C ALA A 507 15.10 -25.42 -3.80
N PHE A 508 15.65 -24.21 -3.79
CA PHE A 508 15.96 -23.45 -5.00
C PHE A 508 17.05 -24.11 -5.84
N ALA A 509 18.08 -24.67 -5.21
CA ALA A 509 19.17 -25.35 -5.90
C ALA A 509 18.70 -26.58 -6.71
N ARG A 510 17.66 -27.31 -6.25
CA ARG A 510 17.05 -28.41 -7.02
C ARG A 510 16.43 -27.94 -8.35
N HIS A 511 16.15 -26.64 -8.47
CA HIS A 511 15.59 -25.99 -9.65
C HIS A 511 16.61 -25.12 -10.40
N ASN A 512 17.91 -25.33 -10.14
CA ASN A 512 19.02 -24.58 -10.76
C ASN A 512 18.94 -23.06 -10.53
N ILE A 513 18.48 -22.67 -9.35
CA ILE A 513 18.48 -21.28 -8.87
C ILE A 513 19.43 -21.21 -7.68
N THR A 514 20.36 -20.26 -7.67
CA THR A 514 21.21 -19.97 -6.52
C THR A 514 20.46 -18.98 -5.61
N LEU A 515 20.12 -19.38 -4.40
CA LEU A 515 19.57 -18.46 -3.40
C LEU A 515 20.67 -18.01 -2.45
N HIS A 516 21.04 -16.74 -2.52
CA HIS A 516 21.96 -16.06 -1.61
C HIS A 516 21.16 -15.48 -0.45
N VAL A 517 21.42 -15.94 0.77
CA VAL A 517 20.70 -15.47 1.97
C VAL A 517 21.65 -14.66 2.85
N ASP A 518 21.32 -13.38 3.06
CA ASP A 518 22.06 -12.48 3.94
C ASP A 518 21.47 -12.49 5.35
N THR A 519 22.31 -12.83 6.34
CA THR A 519 22.00 -12.73 7.77
C THR A 519 23.10 -12.02 8.56
N GLY A 520 23.84 -11.13 7.86
CA GLY A 520 25.01 -10.40 8.37
C GLY A 520 26.26 -10.53 7.51
N GLU A 521 26.20 -11.19 6.36
CA GLU A 521 27.36 -11.61 5.58
C GLU A 521 27.46 -10.93 4.20
N LEU A 522 26.35 -10.40 3.67
CA LEU A 522 26.29 -9.76 2.35
C LEU A 522 26.09 -8.23 2.43
N GLY A 523 26.48 -7.63 3.55
CA GLY A 523 26.46 -6.19 3.78
C GLY A 523 25.16 -5.64 4.39
N GLY A 524 24.16 -6.50 4.61
CA GLY A 524 22.95 -6.22 5.40
C GLY A 524 22.74 -7.31 6.46
N GLY A 525 21.49 -7.57 6.83
CA GLY A 525 21.11 -8.67 7.73
C GLY A 525 21.51 -8.43 9.19
N GLU A 526 20.68 -7.67 9.92
CA GLU A 526 20.99 -7.21 11.27
C GLU A 526 19.92 -7.53 12.33
N GLU A 527 20.36 -7.57 13.60
CA GLU A 527 19.45 -7.66 14.75
C GLU A 527 18.91 -6.27 15.09
N LEU A 528 17.62 -6.09 14.90
CA LEU A 528 16.89 -4.87 15.19
C LEU A 528 16.52 -4.77 16.68
N PRO A 529 16.17 -3.56 17.19
CA PRO A 529 15.64 -3.40 18.53
C PRO A 529 14.43 -4.30 18.83
N ALA A 530 14.12 -4.50 20.11
CA ALA A 530 12.98 -5.33 20.50
C ALA A 530 11.65 -4.59 20.25
N TYR A 531 10.71 -5.26 19.59
CA TYR A 531 9.34 -4.80 19.39
C TYR A 531 8.38 -5.80 20.03
N SER A 532 7.44 -5.32 20.85
CA SER A 532 6.37 -6.19 21.36
C SER A 532 5.34 -6.56 20.31
N TYR A 533 5.20 -5.70 19.29
CA TYR A 533 4.28 -5.82 18.19
C TYR A 533 4.75 -4.88 17.08
N VAL A 534 4.65 -5.31 15.82
CA VAL A 534 4.99 -4.49 14.64
C VAL A 534 3.72 -4.22 13.83
N SER A 535 3.30 -2.96 13.77
CA SER A 535 2.15 -2.46 12.99
C SER A 535 2.49 -2.23 11.52
N TYR A 536 1.47 -2.08 10.66
CA TYR A 536 1.67 -1.79 9.24
C TYR A 536 2.57 -0.56 8.99
N ALA A 537 2.35 0.53 9.73
CA ALA A 537 3.16 1.74 9.59
C ALA A 537 4.62 1.52 10.06
N GLU A 538 4.82 0.72 11.12
CA GLU A 538 6.17 0.39 11.59
C GLU A 538 6.93 -0.48 10.58
N ILE A 539 6.27 -1.32 9.79
CA ILE A 539 6.93 -2.11 8.74
C ILE A 539 7.58 -1.18 7.70
N ILE A 540 6.87 -0.14 7.26
CA ILE A 540 7.41 0.89 6.37
C ILE A 540 8.59 1.60 7.03
N ASP A 541 8.54 1.81 8.35
CA ASP A 541 9.68 2.37 9.07
C ASP A 541 10.90 1.46 9.05
N LEU A 542 10.72 0.18 9.38
CA LEU A 542 11.80 -0.79 9.38
C LEU A 542 12.44 -0.97 7.99
N TYR A 543 11.63 -0.97 6.93
CA TYR A 543 12.12 -1.05 5.54
C TYR A 543 13.07 0.11 5.21
N TRP A 544 12.69 1.34 5.52
CA TRP A 544 13.52 2.50 5.18
C TRP A 544 14.72 2.67 6.11
N ASP A 545 14.52 2.42 7.40
CA ASP A 545 15.55 2.69 8.41
C ASP A 545 16.69 1.66 8.32
N TYR A 546 16.38 0.39 8.02
CA TYR A 546 17.35 -0.72 8.05
C TYR A 546 17.64 -1.32 6.67
N PHE A 547 16.65 -1.60 5.82
CA PHE A 547 16.95 -2.18 4.50
C PHE A 547 17.52 -1.13 3.51
N LEU A 548 16.95 0.08 3.48
CA LEU A 548 17.50 1.17 2.68
C LEU A 548 18.63 1.93 3.40
N HIS A 549 18.76 1.79 4.72
CA HIS A 549 19.61 2.63 5.57
C HIS A 549 19.38 4.15 5.37
N ASN A 550 18.13 4.56 5.16
CA ASN A 550 17.73 5.93 4.83
C ASN A 550 18.28 6.47 3.50
N ASP A 551 18.88 5.62 2.67
CA ASP A 551 19.41 5.99 1.36
C ASP A 551 18.45 5.57 0.24
N LEU A 552 17.82 6.57 -0.38
CA LEU A 552 16.90 6.40 -1.51
C LEU A 552 17.61 5.99 -2.81
N ASN A 553 18.95 5.90 -2.82
CA ASN A 553 19.75 5.39 -3.93
C ASN A 553 20.35 4.00 -3.62
N ASN A 554 20.01 3.39 -2.48
CA ASN A 554 20.60 2.11 -2.06
C ASN A 554 20.29 0.99 -3.09
N PRO A 555 21.31 0.40 -3.75
CA PRO A 555 21.11 -0.62 -4.78
C PRO A 555 20.36 -1.85 -4.30
N ARG A 556 20.35 -2.14 -2.99
CA ARG A 556 19.72 -3.33 -2.43
C ARG A 556 18.24 -3.45 -2.78
N GLN A 557 17.52 -2.33 -2.90
CA GLN A 557 16.11 -2.36 -3.31
C GLN A 557 15.86 -3.03 -4.67
N HIS A 558 16.87 -3.04 -5.54
CA HIS A 558 16.81 -3.63 -6.88
C HIS A 558 17.55 -4.96 -6.98
N ILE A 559 18.06 -5.50 -5.88
CA ILE A 559 18.81 -6.77 -5.93
C ILE A 559 18.19 -7.75 -4.93
N PHE A 560 17.86 -7.27 -3.74
CA PHE A 560 17.40 -8.07 -2.64
C PHE A 560 15.88 -8.07 -2.52
N HIS A 561 15.37 -9.26 -2.21
CA HIS A 561 14.13 -9.44 -1.48
C HIS A 561 14.42 -9.23 0.02
N TYR A 562 13.48 -8.65 0.76
CA TYR A 562 13.69 -8.29 2.17
C TYR A 562 12.67 -8.94 3.11
N GLY A 563 13.15 -9.75 4.05
CA GLY A 563 12.33 -10.43 5.07
C GLY A 563 12.56 -9.87 6.47
N ILE A 564 11.49 -9.48 7.16
CA ILE A 564 11.56 -9.05 8.57
C ILE A 564 11.00 -10.16 9.46
N ILE A 565 11.77 -10.62 10.45
CA ILE A 565 11.28 -11.60 11.45
C ILE A 565 11.09 -10.92 12.81
N CYS A 566 9.88 -11.01 13.35
CA CYS A 566 9.53 -10.47 14.65
C CYS A 566 8.72 -11.48 15.48
N ASP A 567 8.45 -11.20 16.75
CA ASP A 567 7.58 -12.07 17.55
C ASP A 567 6.10 -11.95 17.14
N TYR A 568 5.62 -10.72 16.99
CA TYR A 568 4.23 -10.40 16.70
C TYR A 568 4.10 -9.23 15.72
N SER A 569 3.15 -9.37 14.80
CA SER A 569 2.76 -8.38 13.80
C SER A 569 1.24 -8.45 13.54
N GLU A 570 0.74 -7.58 12.66
CA GLU A 570 -0.67 -7.52 12.22
C GLU A 570 -1.26 -8.85 11.74
N GLY A 571 -0.40 -9.70 11.19
CA GLY A 571 -0.69 -11.05 10.76
C GLY A 571 0.47 -11.99 11.11
N PRO A 572 0.28 -13.31 10.93
CA PRO A 572 1.33 -14.30 11.17
C PRO A 572 2.45 -14.26 10.12
N GLY A 573 2.14 -13.82 8.90
CA GLY A 573 3.05 -13.66 7.77
C GLY A 573 2.29 -13.04 6.59
N PHE A 574 2.92 -12.10 5.88
CA PHE A 574 2.39 -11.48 4.66
C PHE A 574 3.49 -10.72 3.90
N ALA A 575 3.38 -10.67 2.58
CA ALA A 575 4.16 -9.78 1.72
C ALA A 575 3.74 -8.30 1.90
N VAL A 576 4.69 -7.39 1.74
CA VAL A 576 4.53 -5.95 2.02
C VAL A 576 5.27 -5.10 0.99
N ILE A 577 4.66 -3.99 0.59
CA ILE A 577 5.33 -2.93 -0.17
C ILE A 577 5.89 -1.92 0.82
N GLY A 578 7.21 -1.95 1.06
CA GLY A 578 7.89 -0.91 1.84
C GLY A 578 8.07 0.39 1.06
N TRP A 579 8.32 0.26 -0.25
CA TRP A 579 8.47 1.35 -1.20
C TRP A 579 8.39 0.86 -2.65
N ASN A 580 7.52 1.47 -3.46
CA ASN A 580 7.40 1.28 -4.92
C ASN A 580 6.87 -0.10 -5.41
N HIS A 581 7.49 -1.20 -4.98
CA HIS A 581 7.23 -2.55 -5.47
C HIS A 581 7.13 -3.57 -4.32
N LEU A 582 6.55 -4.74 -4.60
CA LEU A 582 6.42 -5.86 -3.67
C LEU A 582 7.72 -6.68 -3.63
N ASN A 583 8.69 -6.17 -2.88
CA ASN A 583 10.00 -6.81 -2.68
C ASN A 583 10.27 -7.22 -1.22
N SER A 584 9.29 -7.07 -0.33
CA SER A 584 9.48 -7.36 1.09
C SER A 584 8.35 -8.18 1.71
N PHE A 585 8.60 -8.74 2.88
CA PHE A 585 7.60 -9.46 3.67
C PHE A 585 7.95 -9.44 5.16
N ILE A 586 6.96 -9.70 6.00
CA ILE A 586 7.13 -9.80 7.46
C ILE A 586 6.61 -11.13 7.99
N ILE A 587 7.28 -11.66 9.01
CA ILE A 587 6.93 -12.92 9.69
C ILE A 587 6.80 -12.69 11.20
N GLY A 588 5.63 -13.02 11.74
CA GLY A 588 5.37 -13.10 13.17
C GLY A 588 5.73 -14.48 13.71
N SER A 589 7.01 -14.70 14.02
CA SER A 589 7.58 -15.99 14.42
C SER A 589 6.89 -16.59 15.64
N HIS A 590 6.72 -15.81 16.72
CA HIS A 590 6.07 -16.32 17.92
C HIS A 590 4.56 -16.46 17.73
N PHE A 591 3.92 -15.53 17.01
CA PHE A 591 2.52 -15.66 16.60
C PHE A 591 2.27 -17.01 15.89
N LEU A 592 3.10 -17.36 14.91
CA LEU A 592 3.00 -18.65 14.21
C LEU A 592 3.20 -19.85 15.14
N ALA A 593 4.20 -19.79 16.04
CA ALA A 593 4.47 -20.87 16.99
C ALA A 593 3.30 -21.13 17.94
N GLU A 594 2.65 -20.08 18.45
CA GLU A 594 1.46 -20.20 19.30
C GLU A 594 0.26 -20.77 18.52
N ARG A 595 0.10 -20.35 17.27
CA ARG A 595 -1.01 -20.80 16.41
C ARG A 595 -0.84 -22.25 15.96
N TYR A 596 0.41 -22.71 15.78
CA TYR A 596 0.73 -24.04 15.26
C TYR A 596 1.73 -24.79 16.16
N PRO A 597 1.36 -25.11 17.41
CA PRO A 597 2.29 -25.65 18.43
C PRO A 597 2.79 -27.07 18.16
N ARG A 598 2.36 -27.70 17.05
CA ARG A 598 2.83 -29.02 16.62
C ARG A 598 4.17 -28.96 15.88
N TYR A 599 4.54 -27.78 15.40
CA TYR A 599 5.78 -27.52 14.68
C TYR A 599 6.70 -26.67 15.56
N SER A 600 8.01 -26.74 15.34
CA SER A 600 8.94 -25.84 16.03
C SER A 600 8.80 -24.41 15.51
N ARG A 601 9.19 -23.43 16.34
CA ARG A 601 9.12 -22.00 15.99
C ARG A 601 10.00 -21.69 14.79
N GLU A 602 11.20 -22.26 14.76
CA GLU A 602 12.17 -22.20 13.67
C GLU A 602 11.56 -22.66 12.34
N TRP A 603 10.86 -23.79 12.39
CA TRP A 603 10.27 -24.40 11.20
C TRP A 603 9.15 -23.55 10.62
N VAL A 604 8.19 -23.14 11.46
CA VAL A 604 7.06 -22.31 10.98
C VAL A 604 7.55 -20.96 10.46
N THR A 605 8.57 -20.37 11.07
CA THR A 605 9.17 -19.12 10.59
C THR A 605 9.77 -19.27 9.20
N MET A 606 10.61 -20.29 8.98
CA MET A 606 11.30 -20.41 7.68
C MET A 606 10.39 -20.92 6.57
N THR A 607 9.43 -21.80 6.87
CA THR A 607 8.42 -22.18 5.86
C THR A 607 7.52 -21.00 5.50
N SER A 608 7.12 -20.18 6.47
CA SER A 608 6.35 -18.97 6.16
C SER A 608 7.21 -17.95 5.40
N SER A 609 8.50 -17.81 5.73
CA SER A 609 9.40 -16.92 4.98
C SER A 609 9.52 -17.32 3.51
N MET A 610 9.68 -18.63 3.22
CA MET A 610 9.73 -19.11 1.83
C MET A 610 8.37 -18.95 1.11
N HIS A 611 7.27 -19.11 1.85
CA HIS A 611 5.93 -18.86 1.33
C HIS A 611 5.77 -17.39 0.89
N GLU A 612 6.11 -16.43 1.75
CA GLU A 612 6.02 -15.00 1.42
C GLU A 612 7.01 -14.59 0.31
N LEU A 613 8.21 -15.19 0.28
CA LEU A 613 9.15 -15.02 -0.83
C LEU A 613 8.51 -15.42 -2.17
N GLY A 614 7.68 -16.47 -2.19
CA GLY A 614 6.91 -16.87 -3.37
C GLY A 614 6.00 -15.75 -3.90
N HIS A 615 5.37 -14.96 -3.03
CA HIS A 615 4.54 -13.82 -3.44
C HIS A 615 5.37 -12.69 -4.06
N THR A 616 6.56 -12.41 -3.50
CA THR A 616 7.51 -11.44 -4.12
C THR A 616 8.07 -11.91 -5.46
N LEU A 617 7.88 -13.20 -5.80
CA LEU A 617 8.18 -13.82 -7.10
C LEU A 617 6.92 -14.04 -7.96
N GLY A 618 5.84 -13.27 -7.69
CA GLY A 618 4.64 -13.23 -8.53
C GLY A 618 3.67 -14.41 -8.38
N LEU A 619 3.85 -15.28 -7.37
CA LEU A 619 2.90 -16.36 -7.08
C LEU A 619 1.73 -15.83 -6.24
N LEU A 620 0.73 -15.28 -6.92
CA LEU A 620 -0.44 -14.64 -6.30
C LEU A 620 -1.71 -15.49 -6.41
N VAL A 621 -2.74 -15.18 -5.62
CA VAL A 621 -4.06 -15.86 -5.68
C VAL A 621 -4.70 -15.73 -7.07
N THR A 622 -4.43 -14.62 -7.75
CA THR A 622 -4.88 -14.35 -9.12
C THR A 622 -4.24 -15.25 -10.16
N LYS A 623 -3.02 -15.72 -9.90
CA LYS A 623 -2.31 -16.70 -10.73
C LYS A 623 -2.93 -18.08 -10.55
N PHE A 624 -3.00 -18.54 -9.30
CA PHE A 624 -3.55 -19.84 -8.94
C PHE A 624 -4.45 -19.73 -7.70
N ASN A 625 -5.74 -19.96 -7.87
CA ASN A 625 -6.76 -19.85 -6.81
C ASN A 625 -6.62 -20.90 -5.67
N GLY A 626 -5.63 -21.78 -5.75
CA GLY A 626 -5.22 -22.69 -4.66
C GLY A 626 -4.25 -22.05 -3.66
N ILE A 627 -3.58 -20.96 -4.05
CA ILE A 627 -2.70 -20.15 -3.20
C ILE A 627 -3.56 -19.49 -2.11
N ASP A 628 -3.07 -19.52 -0.87
CA ASP A 628 -3.72 -18.94 0.32
C ASP A 628 -5.16 -19.37 0.59
N ASN A 629 -5.56 -20.51 0.01
CA ASN A 629 -6.92 -20.96 0.13
C ASN A 629 -7.16 -21.66 1.47
N ASN A 630 -7.57 -20.88 2.47
CA ASN A 630 -7.88 -21.35 3.83
C ASN A 630 -8.93 -22.48 3.89
N LEU A 631 -9.79 -22.61 2.88
CA LEU A 631 -10.78 -23.69 2.84
C LEU A 631 -10.16 -25.03 2.41
N ALA A 632 -9.01 -25.02 1.74
CA ALA A 632 -8.29 -26.23 1.34
C ALA A 632 -7.78 -27.06 2.53
N MET A 633 -7.78 -26.52 3.75
CA MET A 633 -7.31 -27.21 4.95
C MET A 633 -8.30 -28.23 5.51
N LYS A 634 -9.58 -28.22 5.11
CA LYS A 634 -10.62 -29.08 5.73
C LYS A 634 -11.42 -29.86 4.69
N PRO A 635 -11.55 -31.20 4.84
CA PRO A 635 -12.24 -32.06 3.86
C PRO A 635 -13.76 -31.81 3.74
N ILE A 636 -14.32 -30.98 4.61
CA ILE A 636 -15.74 -30.57 4.55
C ILE A 636 -16.00 -29.61 3.38
N TYR A 637 -14.97 -28.89 2.92
CA TYR A 637 -15.06 -27.89 1.87
C TYR A 637 -14.65 -28.48 0.52
N LYS A 638 -15.24 -27.99 -0.58
CA LYS A 638 -14.90 -28.50 -1.94
C LYS A 638 -13.44 -28.21 -2.29
N GLU A 639 -12.91 -27.11 -1.77
CA GLU A 639 -11.58 -26.59 -2.01
C GLU A 639 -10.50 -27.58 -1.56
N PHE A 640 -10.71 -28.30 -0.45
CA PHE A 640 -9.80 -29.37 -0.02
C PHE A 640 -9.63 -30.42 -1.12
N TRP A 641 -10.72 -30.86 -1.74
CA TRP A 641 -10.66 -31.92 -2.76
C TRP A 641 -10.07 -31.42 -4.07
N ILE A 642 -10.36 -30.17 -4.44
CA ILE A 642 -9.81 -29.52 -5.64
C ILE A 642 -8.28 -29.37 -5.49
N TYR A 643 -7.80 -28.87 -4.35
CA TYR A 643 -6.40 -28.50 -4.15
C TYR A 643 -5.60 -29.51 -3.32
N SER A 644 -6.16 -30.66 -2.96
CA SER A 644 -5.42 -31.71 -2.22
C SER A 644 -4.18 -32.21 -2.96
N ARG A 645 -4.15 -32.10 -4.29
CA ARG A 645 -3.00 -32.49 -5.11
C ARG A 645 -1.98 -31.38 -5.28
N TYR A 646 -2.34 -30.13 -4.96
CA TYR A 646 -1.46 -28.97 -5.00
C TYR A 646 -0.46 -29.03 -3.87
N LYS A 647 0.64 -29.78 -4.06
CA LYS A 647 1.69 -30.02 -3.07
C LYS A 647 2.69 -28.86 -3.10
N SER A 648 2.24 -27.72 -2.60
CA SER A 648 3.01 -26.49 -2.50
C SER A 648 2.85 -25.88 -1.13
N MET A 649 3.89 -25.24 -0.60
CA MET A 649 3.76 -24.47 0.62
C MET A 649 2.85 -23.23 0.50
N LEU A 650 2.51 -22.79 -0.72
CA LEU A 650 1.49 -21.75 -0.97
C LEU A 650 0.06 -22.23 -0.71
N ASN A 651 -0.15 -23.54 -0.65
CA ASN A 651 -1.40 -24.12 -0.20
C ASN A 651 -1.35 -24.36 1.32
N TYR A 652 -2.26 -23.74 2.08
CA TYR A 652 -2.30 -23.89 3.54
C TYR A 652 -2.49 -25.31 4.06
N LEU A 653 -2.88 -26.27 3.22
CA LEU A 653 -2.84 -27.68 3.58
C LEU A 653 -1.40 -28.21 3.80
N TYR A 654 -0.40 -27.61 3.13
CA TYR A 654 0.98 -28.11 3.08
C TYR A 654 2.04 -27.14 3.59
N THR A 655 1.72 -25.85 3.81
CA THR A 655 2.66 -24.79 4.24
C THR A 655 3.66 -25.22 5.30
N PHE A 656 3.22 -25.93 6.35
CA PHE A 656 4.10 -26.37 7.45
C PHE A 656 4.51 -27.85 7.37
N THR A 657 4.12 -28.57 6.32
CA THR A 657 4.43 -30.00 6.17
C THR A 657 5.65 -30.27 5.30
N MET A 658 6.11 -29.26 4.56
CA MET A 658 7.21 -29.32 3.60
C MET A 658 7.77 -27.91 3.36
N MET A 659 8.97 -27.84 2.78
CA MET A 659 9.63 -26.61 2.34
C MET A 659 9.97 -26.77 0.85
N ASP A 660 8.94 -26.63 0.02
CA ASP A 660 9.04 -26.73 -1.44
C ASP A 660 7.79 -26.12 -2.10
N PHE A 661 7.94 -25.67 -3.34
CA PHE A 661 6.82 -25.29 -4.20
C PHE A 661 6.38 -26.47 -5.07
N SER A 662 5.20 -26.39 -5.68
CA SER A 662 4.75 -27.47 -6.56
C SER A 662 5.36 -27.36 -7.97
N ASP A 663 5.62 -28.51 -8.57
CA ASP A 663 6.03 -28.68 -9.97
C ASP A 663 4.83 -28.95 -10.92
N GLY A 664 3.61 -29.00 -10.39
CA GLY A 664 2.38 -29.25 -11.16
C GLY A 664 2.23 -30.68 -11.71
N SER A 665 3.07 -31.62 -11.27
CA SER A 665 3.11 -32.99 -11.82
C SER A 665 1.96 -33.90 -11.39
N ARG A 666 1.11 -33.48 -10.43
CA ARG A 666 0.10 -34.35 -9.78
C ARG A 666 -1.30 -34.22 -10.37
N GLY A 667 -1.42 -33.62 -11.55
CA GLY A 667 -2.65 -33.57 -12.35
C GLY A 667 -3.60 -32.44 -11.95
N VAL A 668 -4.91 -32.63 -12.16
CA VAL A 668 -5.89 -31.56 -11.99
C VAL A 668 -5.87 -30.96 -10.59
N GLY A 669 -5.76 -29.64 -10.53
CA GLY A 669 -5.71 -28.87 -9.29
C GLY A 669 -4.33 -28.78 -8.66
N ASP A 670 -3.28 -29.38 -9.26
CA ASP A 670 -1.88 -29.15 -8.92
C ASP A 670 -1.27 -28.15 -9.90
N TYR A 671 -0.78 -27.01 -9.41
CA TYR A 671 -0.21 -25.93 -10.21
C TYR A 671 1.31 -25.98 -10.19
N ASN A 672 1.96 -25.61 -11.30
CA ASN A 672 3.42 -25.57 -11.39
C ASN A 672 3.93 -24.20 -10.95
N ASP A 673 4.20 -24.05 -9.67
CA ASP A 673 4.71 -22.82 -9.06
C ASP A 673 6.14 -22.53 -9.51
N TRP A 674 7.03 -23.54 -9.47
CA TRP A 674 8.43 -23.40 -9.88
C TRP A 674 8.56 -22.89 -11.33
N GLY A 675 7.73 -23.40 -12.23
CA GLY A 675 7.69 -22.94 -13.63
C GLY A 675 6.98 -21.61 -13.85
N ASN A 676 6.46 -20.97 -12.79
CA ASN A 676 5.72 -19.70 -12.86
C ASN A 676 6.27 -18.62 -11.92
N LEU A 677 7.45 -18.83 -11.33
CA LEU A 677 8.19 -17.75 -10.67
C LEU A 677 8.48 -16.64 -11.68
N ASP A 678 8.11 -15.43 -11.32
CA ASP A 678 8.43 -14.19 -12.03
C ASP A 678 9.51 -13.45 -11.24
N PHE A 679 10.76 -13.65 -11.62
CA PHE A 679 11.92 -13.02 -10.99
C PHE A 679 11.91 -11.49 -11.15
N SER A 680 11.18 -10.95 -12.12
CA SER A 680 11.08 -9.50 -12.31
C SER A 680 9.99 -8.86 -11.45
N PHE A 681 9.15 -9.65 -10.77
CA PHE A 681 7.96 -9.16 -10.08
C PHE A 681 8.27 -8.15 -8.97
N PHE A 682 9.38 -8.33 -8.24
CA PHE A 682 9.80 -7.41 -7.18
C PHE A 682 10.34 -6.07 -7.71
N LYS A 683 10.68 -5.98 -9.01
CA LYS A 683 11.06 -4.73 -9.71
C LYS A 683 9.93 -4.14 -10.53
N ASN A 684 8.98 -4.96 -10.96
CA ASN A 684 7.93 -4.60 -11.92
C ASN A 684 6.54 -5.04 -11.45
N THR A 685 6.27 -4.89 -10.15
CA THR A 685 5.04 -5.37 -9.53
C THR A 685 3.82 -4.85 -10.26
N SER A 686 3.03 -5.79 -10.77
CA SER A 686 1.72 -5.51 -11.36
C SER A 686 0.73 -6.51 -10.81
N PHE A 687 -0.20 -6.02 -10.00
CA PHE A 687 -1.28 -6.86 -9.52
C PHE A 687 -2.31 -7.15 -10.61
N SER A 688 -2.35 -6.38 -11.72
CA SER A 688 -3.42 -6.37 -12.72
C SER A 688 -3.95 -7.77 -13.11
N TYR A 689 -5.27 -7.96 -12.97
CA TYR A 689 -5.91 -9.20 -13.36
C TYR A 689 -6.10 -9.19 -14.88
N PRO A 690 -5.67 -10.22 -15.63
CA PRO A 690 -5.93 -10.27 -17.06
C PRO A 690 -7.45 -10.24 -17.33
N ALA A 691 -7.84 -9.41 -18.30
CA ALA A 691 -9.23 -9.09 -18.64
C ALA A 691 -10.05 -10.29 -19.13
#